data_AF-A0A8S3V4C5-F1
#
_entry.id   AF-A0A8S3V4C5-F1
#
_cell.length_a   1.000
_cell.length_b   1.000
_cell.length_c   1.000
_cell.angle_alpha   90.00
_cell.angle_beta   90.00
_cell.angle_gamma   90.00
#
_symmetry.space_group_name_H-M   'P 1'
#
loop_
_entity.id
_entity.type
_entity.pdbx_description
1 polymer ?
#
loop_
_entity_poly.entity_id
_entity_poly.type
_entity_poly.pdbx_seq_one_letter_code
_entity_poly.pdbx_strand_id
1 'polypeptide(L)'
;MLRTENTTGEDRCQKGIESVRHLEKWADMKDLKSLEKVEKFIKHCNKDVCDTMFWVRIYPIKQTDCVSCETTIDGAPVRLPCSHVMCRKCFHGNTQLKEYDCPECHKKFPEDLDPDKTDKELEMKKYHDYRRRCNSFFMEVVSQLCFADGTPPSKDVIDKLLSYITGQSKIKKTGRVLSKELTIFDDTIDPTPVVRSFLLQQLMQTSSDHEIQNHLSAYFTLANDVVKGSTDPNNTVELCLLVLQCMEMMREAVPYIVCDSDVLDKIDHIARVRFSLTVVARHIHRLYGTSKKSMPDEKIRRMFEAATKLCDECKSPWPRRYFVKQLCRCHGIDSYHTVIANSEASFLRWVCLPELQANENVQSPQNDWQCRVKLYLALHREICMNKVTDRSPQKFSEEGIDFINQYILSENCQLVTDKSFAQRLLNNEVWKLKGNITKGMELAQQNVFCLLTHFKILMSEIPGKTTLLTPLQKIALDPISMVNSFFPTMPQDEIQEIKEALLAARDKLLMKILGDRTETGHILGRATHLGLITAPERQLNRASFAILRLLTHISMYIEQIQIYSWSVNKTQYRRGWIGRYILEHIDLDMTSIQNILGKNKDDILLLIHHLLAKIMEEHTMAVIGEEYPADMCGLVNKKSRSKWEEEFAKKYISPVLQNMDQVLKQCNEKK
;
A
#
# COMPACT_ATOMS: atom_id res chain seq x y z
N MET A 1 -22.40 2.32 16.61
CA MET A 1 -23.77 2.10 17.13
C MET A 1 -24.21 0.70 16.75
N LEU A 2 -23.97 -0.28 17.61
CA LEU A 2 -24.57 -1.61 17.51
C LEU A 2 -25.67 -1.64 18.59
N ARG A 3 -26.92 -1.38 18.21
CA ARG A 3 -28.06 -1.75 19.06
C ARG A 3 -28.30 -3.23 18.81
N THR A 4 -27.94 -4.07 19.77
CA THR A 4 -28.43 -5.44 19.84
C THR A 4 -29.60 -5.47 20.82
N GLU A 5 -30.77 -5.79 20.29
CA GLU A 5 -31.94 -6.20 21.05
C GLU A 5 -31.55 -7.41 21.92
N ASN A 6 -31.39 -7.16 23.22
CA ASN A 6 -31.52 -8.15 24.28
C ASN A 6 -31.54 -7.39 25.61
N THR A 7 -32.67 -7.45 26.28
CA THR A 7 -33.06 -6.75 27.51
C THR A 7 -32.20 -7.05 28.76
N THR A 8 -31.04 -7.72 28.59
CA THR A 8 -30.03 -7.97 29.63
C THR A 8 -28.73 -7.17 29.44
N GLY A 9 -28.62 -6.41 28.34
CA GLY A 9 -27.47 -5.55 28.03
C GLY A 9 -27.67 -4.08 28.40
N GLU A 10 -28.92 -3.61 28.54
CA GLU A 10 -29.24 -2.22 28.87
C GLU A 10 -28.73 -1.83 30.27
N ASP A 11 -28.87 -2.73 31.26
CA ASP A 11 -28.45 -2.48 32.65
C ASP A 11 -26.92 -2.37 32.85
N ARG A 12 -26.12 -3.00 31.96
CA ARG A 12 -24.65 -2.99 32.05
C ARG A 12 -24.03 -1.74 31.43
N CYS A 13 -24.55 -1.31 30.29
CA CYS A 13 -24.14 -0.06 29.64
C CYS A 13 -24.49 1.17 30.50
N GLN A 14 -25.52 1.07 31.36
CA GLN A 14 -25.98 2.12 32.24
C GLN A 14 -24.94 2.53 33.30
N LYS A 15 -24.18 1.57 33.87
CA LYS A 15 -23.10 1.85 34.84
C LYS A 15 -21.92 2.59 34.22
N GLY A 16 -21.55 2.25 32.98
CA GLY A 16 -20.55 3.00 32.21
C GLY A 16 -21.04 4.43 31.93
N ILE A 17 -22.27 4.60 31.47
CA ILE A 17 -22.87 5.92 31.22
C ILE A 17 -22.95 6.74 32.53
N GLU A 18 -23.26 6.12 33.67
CA GLU A 18 -23.24 6.76 35.00
C GLU A 18 -21.86 7.26 35.40
N SER A 19 -20.79 6.55 35.05
CA SER A 19 -19.41 6.98 35.34
C SER A 19 -18.99 8.26 34.61
N VAL A 20 -19.63 8.58 33.47
CA VAL A 20 -19.39 9.81 32.68
C VAL A 20 -20.51 10.86 32.86
N ARG A 21 -21.69 10.46 33.37
CA ARG A 21 -22.78 11.40 33.76
C ARG A 21 -22.33 12.44 34.79
N HIS A 22 -21.23 12.18 35.52
CA HIS A 22 -20.58 13.09 36.46
C HIS A 22 -19.42 13.90 35.86
N LEU A 23 -19.24 13.93 34.54
CA LEU A 23 -18.57 15.05 33.89
C LEU A 23 -19.53 16.24 34.00
N GLU A 24 -19.34 17.04 35.05
CA GLU A 24 -20.13 18.24 35.27
C GLU A 24 -20.06 19.17 34.06
N LYS A 25 -20.99 20.13 33.95
CA LYS A 25 -21.05 21.13 32.87
C LYS A 25 -19.74 21.93 32.65
N TRP A 26 -18.75 21.77 33.53
CA TRP A 26 -17.46 22.46 33.56
C TRP A 26 -16.27 21.49 33.66
N ALA A 27 -16.43 20.23 33.23
CA ALA A 27 -15.32 19.28 33.24
C ALA A 27 -14.18 19.78 32.33
N ASP A 28 -13.09 20.21 32.96
CA ASP A 28 -11.88 20.65 32.27
C ASP A 28 -10.98 19.45 31.99
N MET A 29 -10.78 19.12 30.71
CA MET A 29 -9.92 18.02 30.28
C MET A 29 -8.43 18.33 30.43
N LYS A 30 -8.08 19.57 30.81
CA LYS A 30 -6.73 19.97 31.21
C LYS A 30 -6.40 19.56 32.64
N ASP A 31 -7.38 19.09 33.42
CA ASP A 31 -7.20 18.50 34.75
C ASP A 31 -7.15 16.96 34.70
N LEU A 32 -6.23 16.38 35.47
CA LEU A 32 -5.98 14.94 35.50
C LEU A 32 -7.24 14.17 35.93
N LYS A 33 -8.01 14.69 36.89
CA LYS A 33 -9.19 13.99 37.40
C LYS A 33 -10.26 13.79 36.31
N SER A 34 -10.45 14.77 35.44
CA SER A 34 -11.40 14.70 34.32
C SER A 34 -10.92 13.70 33.27
N LEU A 35 -9.65 13.76 32.88
CA LEU A 35 -9.07 12.85 31.91
C LEU A 35 -9.11 11.39 32.40
N GLU A 36 -8.82 11.14 33.68
CA GLU A 36 -8.90 9.80 34.28
C GLU A 36 -10.33 9.25 34.33
N LYS A 37 -11.35 10.10 34.48
CA LYS A 37 -12.75 9.65 34.39
C LYS A 37 -13.06 9.13 32.98
N VAL A 38 -12.61 9.83 31.94
CA VAL A 38 -12.75 9.37 30.55
C VAL A 38 -11.99 8.06 30.35
N GLU A 39 -10.74 7.98 30.82
CA GLU A 39 -9.93 6.75 30.74
C GLU A 39 -10.63 5.55 31.41
N LYS A 40 -11.17 5.75 32.63
CA LYS A 40 -11.91 4.72 33.38
C LYS A 40 -13.17 4.27 32.65
N PHE A 41 -13.89 5.19 32.01
CA PHE A 41 -15.07 4.85 31.21
C PHE A 41 -14.73 3.97 30.00
N ILE A 42 -13.68 4.31 29.25
CA ILE A 42 -13.29 3.50 28.09
C ILE A 42 -12.78 2.13 28.57
N LYS A 43 -12.05 2.06 29.70
CA LYS A 43 -11.67 0.80 30.38
C LYS A 43 -12.86 -0.07 30.74
N HIS A 44 -13.91 0.52 31.30
CA HIS A 44 -15.13 -0.19 31.61
C HIS A 44 -15.83 -0.73 30.36
N CYS A 45 -16.01 0.12 29.34
CA CYS A 45 -16.60 -0.30 28.06
C CYS A 45 -15.83 -1.46 27.43
N ASN A 46 -14.50 -1.41 27.47
CA ASN A 46 -13.67 -2.48 26.90
C ASN A 46 -13.84 -3.79 27.64
N LYS A 47 -13.89 -3.75 28.99
CA LYS A 47 -14.14 -4.94 29.81
C LYS A 47 -15.48 -5.60 29.44
N ASP A 48 -16.54 -4.81 29.30
CA ASP A 48 -17.86 -5.35 28.93
C ASP A 48 -17.87 -6.01 27.55
N VAL A 49 -17.16 -5.40 26.59
CA VAL A 49 -16.98 -5.96 25.24
C VAL A 49 -16.16 -7.24 25.30
N CYS A 50 -15.05 -7.27 26.05
CA CYS A 50 -14.23 -8.45 26.22
C CYS A 50 -15.01 -9.59 26.89
N ASP A 51 -15.78 -9.30 27.93
CA ASP A 51 -16.57 -10.30 28.64
C ASP A 51 -17.64 -10.92 27.73
N THR A 52 -18.33 -10.08 26.96
CA THR A 52 -19.38 -10.53 26.05
C THR A 52 -18.81 -11.24 24.81
N MET A 53 -17.68 -10.76 24.28
CA MET A 53 -17.10 -11.27 23.05
C MET A 53 -16.25 -12.51 23.29
N PHE A 54 -15.33 -12.47 24.25
CA PHE A 54 -14.39 -13.58 24.47
C PHE A 54 -14.99 -14.66 25.36
N TRP A 55 -15.56 -14.35 26.53
CA TRP A 55 -16.02 -15.39 27.46
C TRP A 55 -17.37 -15.99 27.11
N VAL A 56 -18.20 -15.28 26.35
CA VAL A 56 -19.53 -15.79 25.92
C VAL A 56 -19.53 -16.27 24.48
N ARG A 57 -18.92 -15.52 23.54
CA ARG A 57 -18.98 -15.87 22.11
C ARG A 57 -17.80 -16.68 21.62
N ILE A 58 -16.56 -16.26 21.84
CA ILE A 58 -15.38 -16.87 21.20
C ILE A 58 -14.89 -18.11 21.98
N TYR A 59 -14.73 -17.98 23.29
CA TYR A 59 -14.24 -19.00 24.21
C TYR A 59 -15.23 -19.18 25.37
N PRO A 60 -16.24 -20.06 25.25
CA PRO A 60 -17.20 -20.33 26.33
C PRO A 60 -16.54 -21.18 27.43
N ILE A 61 -15.56 -20.59 28.13
CA ILE A 61 -14.81 -21.18 29.22
C ILE A 61 -15.02 -20.37 30.50
N LYS A 62 -14.92 -21.03 31.66
CA LYS A 62 -15.10 -20.37 32.97
C LYS A 62 -13.84 -19.69 33.49
N GLN A 63 -12.67 -20.00 32.92
CA GLN A 63 -11.39 -19.40 33.30
C GLN A 63 -11.26 -18.02 32.64
N THR A 64 -11.29 -16.97 33.46
CA THR A 64 -11.10 -15.56 33.04
C THR A 64 -9.78 -14.97 33.49
N ASP A 65 -9.05 -15.70 34.35
CA ASP A 65 -7.78 -15.28 34.91
C ASP A 65 -6.61 -15.86 34.11
N CYS A 66 -5.55 -15.07 33.97
CA CYS A 66 -4.35 -15.46 33.26
C CYS A 66 -3.60 -16.57 34.00
N VAL A 67 -3.27 -17.66 33.30
CA VAL A 67 -2.49 -18.77 33.87
C VAL A 67 -1.07 -18.42 34.31
N SER A 68 -0.54 -17.28 33.86
CA SER A 68 0.82 -16.83 34.18
C SER A 68 0.85 -15.81 35.32
N CYS A 69 -0.02 -14.79 35.30
CA CYS A 69 -0.01 -13.72 36.29
C CYS A 69 -1.17 -13.75 37.30
N GLU A 70 -2.10 -14.70 37.17
CA GLU A 70 -3.25 -14.91 38.07
C GLU A 70 -4.19 -13.70 38.17
N THR A 71 -4.09 -12.75 37.24
CA THR A 71 -4.99 -11.59 37.17
C THR A 71 -6.06 -11.82 36.13
N THR A 72 -7.26 -11.31 36.40
CA THR A 72 -8.35 -11.27 35.43
C THR A 72 -7.91 -10.57 34.15
N ILE A 73 -8.15 -11.21 33.01
CA ILE A 73 -7.77 -10.72 31.71
C ILE A 73 -8.78 -9.63 31.29
N ASP A 74 -8.28 -8.42 31.05
CA ASP A 74 -9.06 -7.22 30.68
C ASP A 74 -8.92 -6.84 29.19
N GLY A 75 -8.38 -7.76 28.38
CA GLY A 75 -8.13 -7.62 26.94
C GLY A 75 -8.43 -8.91 26.16
N ALA A 76 -7.90 -9.03 24.94
CA ALA A 76 -8.05 -10.25 24.14
C ALA A 76 -7.16 -11.38 24.70
N PRO A 77 -7.72 -12.49 25.22
CA PRO A 77 -6.92 -13.58 25.74
C PRO A 77 -6.22 -14.34 24.61
N VAL A 78 -5.01 -14.84 24.89
CA VAL A 78 -4.32 -15.82 24.05
C VAL A 78 -4.75 -17.21 24.50
N ARG A 79 -5.44 -17.94 23.63
CA ARG A 79 -5.81 -19.33 23.89
C ARG A 79 -4.67 -20.24 23.45
N LEU A 80 -4.05 -20.93 24.42
CA LEU A 80 -3.02 -21.91 24.15
C LEU A 80 -3.63 -23.19 23.54
N PRO A 81 -2.84 -24.04 22.84
CA PRO A 81 -3.30 -25.34 22.32
C PRO A 81 -3.85 -26.27 23.41
N CYS A 82 -3.39 -26.12 24.65
CA CYS A 82 -3.91 -26.84 25.81
C CYS A 82 -5.27 -26.30 26.33
N SER A 83 -5.84 -25.30 25.67
CA SER A 83 -7.08 -24.57 26.01
C SER A 83 -7.02 -23.65 27.24
N HIS A 84 -5.88 -23.55 27.93
CA HIS A 84 -5.65 -22.50 28.92
C HIS A 84 -5.52 -21.13 28.28
N VAL A 85 -5.90 -20.09 29.02
CA VAL A 85 -5.85 -18.70 28.55
C VAL A 85 -4.78 -17.89 29.28
N MET A 86 -4.03 -17.13 28.50
CA MET A 86 -2.98 -16.24 29.00
C MET A 86 -3.24 -14.81 28.51
N CYS A 87 -2.92 -13.80 29.31
CA CYS A 87 -2.94 -12.42 28.82
C CYS A 87 -1.81 -12.21 27.80
N ARG A 88 -1.99 -11.30 26.84
CA ARG A 88 -0.97 -11.08 25.78
C ARG A 88 0.37 -10.67 26.34
N LYS A 89 0.39 -9.91 27.44
CA LYS A 89 1.62 -9.52 28.15
C LYS A 89 2.45 -10.72 28.58
N CYS A 90 1.80 -11.70 29.23
CA CYS A 90 2.47 -12.90 29.69
C CYS A 90 2.87 -13.79 28.51
N PHE A 91 2.03 -13.87 27.47
CA PHE A 91 2.38 -14.58 26.24
C PHE A 91 3.64 -14.01 25.59
N HIS A 92 3.66 -12.69 25.38
CA HIS A 92 4.78 -12.00 24.76
C HIS A 92 6.06 -12.06 25.61
N GLY A 93 5.93 -11.91 26.93
CA GLY A 93 7.06 -12.07 27.85
C GLY A 93 7.66 -13.48 27.78
N ASN A 94 6.82 -14.51 27.70
CA ASN A 94 7.26 -15.89 27.56
C ASN A 94 7.94 -16.13 26.20
N THR A 95 7.39 -15.62 25.09
CA THR A 95 8.00 -15.76 23.76
C THR A 95 9.35 -15.06 23.66
N GLN A 96 9.52 -13.87 24.26
CA GLN A 96 10.80 -13.17 24.31
C GLN A 96 11.88 -13.97 25.06
N LEU A 97 11.48 -14.65 26.14
CA LEU A 97 12.34 -15.52 26.93
C LEU A 97 12.52 -16.93 26.31
N LYS A 98 11.89 -17.21 25.17
CA LYS A 98 11.85 -18.52 24.51
C LYS A 98 11.28 -19.64 25.41
N GLU A 99 10.36 -19.27 26.30
CA GLU A 99 9.63 -20.19 27.17
C GLU A 99 8.30 -20.57 26.51
N TYR A 100 8.23 -21.78 25.94
CA TYR A 100 7.07 -22.26 25.18
C TYR A 100 6.23 -23.32 25.93
N ASP A 101 6.28 -23.32 27.25
CA ASP A 101 5.53 -24.24 28.11
C ASP A 101 4.37 -23.50 28.80
N CYS A 102 3.20 -24.12 28.81
CA CYS A 102 2.07 -23.61 29.58
C CYS A 102 2.41 -23.58 31.09
N PRO A 103 2.28 -22.45 31.79
CA PRO A 103 2.61 -22.37 33.22
C PRO A 103 1.76 -23.28 34.13
N GLU A 104 0.55 -23.62 33.69
CA GLU A 104 -0.39 -24.42 34.49
C GLU A 104 -0.28 -25.93 34.24
N CYS A 105 -0.12 -26.37 32.98
CA CYS A 105 -0.10 -27.80 32.64
C CYS A 105 1.18 -28.29 31.97
N HIS A 106 2.17 -27.41 31.80
CA HIS A 106 3.49 -27.71 31.20
C HIS A 106 3.43 -28.33 29.78
N LYS A 107 2.29 -28.21 29.08
CA LYS A 107 2.19 -28.57 27.67
C LYS A 107 2.86 -27.50 26.80
N LYS A 108 3.66 -27.95 25.83
CA LYS A 108 4.33 -27.09 24.85
C LYS A 108 3.33 -26.47 23.87
N PHE A 109 3.60 -25.24 23.46
CA PHE A 109 2.92 -24.57 22.36
C PHE A 109 3.92 -24.16 21.25
N PRO A 110 3.48 -24.03 19.98
CA PRO A 110 4.36 -23.69 18.86
C PRO A 110 4.96 -22.28 19.00
N GLU A 111 6.18 -22.11 18.49
CA GLU A 111 6.87 -20.81 18.42
C GLU A 111 6.18 -19.81 17.48
N ASP A 112 5.52 -20.33 16.43
CA ASP A 112 4.76 -19.57 15.42
C ASP A 112 3.27 -19.41 15.77
N LEU A 113 2.89 -19.61 17.05
CA LEU A 113 1.51 -19.47 17.47
C LEU A 113 1.04 -18.01 17.32
N ASP A 114 0.16 -17.77 16.34
CA ASP A 114 -0.51 -16.50 16.12
C ASP A 114 -1.68 -16.32 17.12
N PRO A 115 -1.62 -15.34 18.05
CA PRO A 115 -2.68 -15.07 19.03
C PRO A 115 -3.99 -14.57 18.43
N ASP A 116 -3.98 -14.04 17.20
CA ASP A 116 -5.14 -13.45 16.53
C ASP A 116 -5.86 -14.45 15.61
N LYS A 117 -5.22 -15.58 15.31
CA LYS A 117 -5.80 -16.64 14.48
C LYS A 117 -6.79 -17.48 15.28
N THR A 118 -8.08 -17.28 14.99
CA THR A 118 -9.18 -18.01 15.62
C THR A 118 -10.20 -18.42 14.56
N ASP A 119 -11.02 -19.44 14.83
CA ASP A 119 -12.13 -19.86 13.95
C ASP A 119 -13.23 -18.77 13.81
N LYS A 120 -13.11 -17.65 14.53
CA LYS A 120 -14.05 -16.53 14.56
C LYS A 120 -13.41 -15.22 14.07
N GLU A 121 -12.85 -15.26 12.86
CA GLU A 121 -12.16 -14.13 12.23
C GLU A 121 -13.00 -12.85 12.17
N LEU A 122 -14.32 -12.97 11.94
CA LEU A 122 -15.23 -11.83 11.87
C LEU A 122 -15.38 -11.11 13.22
N GLU A 123 -15.49 -11.85 14.31
CA GLU A 123 -15.57 -11.34 15.68
C GLU A 123 -14.25 -10.67 16.09
N MET A 124 -13.12 -11.30 15.75
CA MET A 124 -11.79 -10.70 15.95
C MET A 124 -11.64 -9.39 15.16
N LYS A 125 -12.06 -9.37 13.89
CA LYS A 125 -12.07 -8.13 13.10
C LYS A 125 -12.93 -7.03 13.73
N LYS A 126 -14.14 -7.37 14.21
CA LYS A 126 -15.01 -6.42 14.92
C LYS A 126 -14.37 -5.89 16.20
N TYR A 127 -13.64 -6.74 16.93
CA TYR A 127 -12.88 -6.33 18.10
C TYR A 127 -11.78 -5.33 17.75
N HIS A 128 -10.95 -5.62 16.73
CA HIS A 128 -9.90 -4.69 16.29
C HIS A 128 -10.48 -3.36 15.77
N ASP A 129 -11.58 -3.39 15.03
CA ASP A 129 -12.28 -2.17 14.59
C ASP A 129 -12.82 -1.35 15.76
N TYR A 130 -13.40 -2.01 16.77
CA TYR A 130 -13.86 -1.37 18.02
C TYR A 130 -12.70 -0.68 18.75
N ARG A 131 -11.57 -1.38 18.90
CA ARG A 131 -10.36 -0.84 19.52
C ARG A 131 -9.87 0.40 18.80
N ARG A 132 -9.70 0.31 17.47
CA ARG A 132 -9.26 1.44 16.65
C ARG A 132 -10.14 2.68 16.87
N ARG A 133 -11.45 2.50 17.00
CA ARG A 133 -12.40 3.60 17.27
C ARG A 133 -12.26 4.18 18.67
N CYS A 134 -12.05 3.35 19.70
CA CYS A 134 -11.79 3.83 21.06
C CYS A 134 -10.50 4.67 21.12
N ASN A 135 -9.48 4.24 20.38
CA ASN A 135 -8.20 4.95 20.29
C ASN A 135 -8.38 6.29 19.60
N SER A 136 -9.06 6.29 18.45
CA SER A 136 -9.37 7.51 17.72
C SER A 136 -10.18 8.48 18.59
N PHE A 137 -11.17 7.99 19.34
CA PHE A 137 -11.98 8.80 20.25
C PHE A 137 -11.14 9.43 21.36
N PHE A 138 -10.31 8.64 22.05
CA PHE A 138 -9.45 9.16 23.12
C PHE A 138 -8.47 10.20 22.58
N MET A 139 -7.88 9.95 21.41
CA MET A 139 -6.96 10.90 20.78
C MET A 139 -7.66 12.19 20.34
N GLU A 140 -8.90 12.11 19.87
CA GLU A 140 -9.71 13.29 19.57
C GLU A 140 -10.00 14.11 20.83
N VAL A 141 -10.30 13.46 21.96
CA VAL A 141 -10.48 14.12 23.27
C VAL A 141 -9.19 14.80 23.71
N VAL A 142 -8.04 14.13 23.58
CA VAL A 142 -6.75 14.74 23.93
C VAL A 142 -6.47 15.95 23.04
N SER A 143 -6.62 15.80 21.73
CA SER A 143 -6.41 16.87 20.74
C SER A 143 -7.32 18.08 20.99
N GLN A 144 -8.63 17.86 20.99
CA GLN A 144 -9.62 18.94 20.97
C GLN A 144 -9.87 19.55 22.34
N LEU A 145 -9.63 18.82 23.44
CA LEU A 145 -10.02 19.25 24.79
C LEU A 145 -8.84 19.41 25.75
N CYS A 146 -7.80 18.58 25.68
CA CYS A 146 -6.62 18.78 26.54
C CYS A 146 -5.70 19.90 26.00
N PHE A 147 -5.61 20.02 24.67
CA PHE A 147 -4.77 21.01 23.98
C PHE A 147 -5.58 22.15 23.34
N ALA A 148 -6.82 22.34 23.77
CA ALA A 148 -7.70 23.40 23.29
C ALA A 148 -7.11 24.80 23.47
N ASP A 149 -7.44 25.73 22.57
CA ASP A 149 -7.22 27.17 22.72
C ASP A 149 -5.75 27.62 22.94
N GLY A 150 -4.78 26.78 22.57
CA GLY A 150 -3.36 27.12 22.62
C GLY A 150 -2.78 27.29 24.03
N THR A 151 -3.53 26.92 25.07
CA THR A 151 -3.06 26.92 26.47
C THR A 151 -2.70 25.49 26.91
N PRO A 152 -1.58 25.28 27.62
CA PRO A 152 -1.12 23.93 27.95
C PRO A 152 -2.01 23.28 29.02
N PRO A 153 -2.16 21.94 29.01
CA PRO A 153 -2.81 21.22 30.10
C PRO A 153 -1.95 21.22 31.38
N SER A 154 -2.54 20.80 32.51
CA SER A 154 -1.78 20.68 33.77
C SER A 154 -0.58 19.73 33.62
N LYS A 155 0.50 19.99 34.37
CA LYS A 155 1.71 19.15 34.39
C LYS A 155 1.38 17.67 34.63
N ASP A 156 0.46 17.39 35.54
CA ASP A 156 0.05 16.02 35.86
C ASP A 156 -0.63 15.31 34.66
N VAL A 157 -1.36 16.05 33.82
CA VAL A 157 -1.91 15.53 32.56
C VAL A 157 -0.81 15.26 31.55
N ILE A 158 0.17 16.16 31.43
CA ILE A 158 1.32 15.98 30.54
C ILE A 158 2.12 14.75 30.94
N ASP A 159 2.46 14.61 32.22
CA ASP A 159 3.20 13.45 32.75
C ASP A 159 2.42 12.14 32.50
N LYS A 160 1.09 12.17 32.65
CA LYS A 160 0.23 11.03 32.32
C LYS A 160 0.26 10.71 30.82
N LEU A 161 0.20 11.69 29.93
CA LEU A 161 0.27 11.47 28.48
C LEU A 161 1.65 10.96 28.05
N LEU A 162 2.74 11.51 28.62
CA LEU A 162 4.11 11.06 28.39
C LEU A 162 4.32 9.63 28.88
N SER A 163 3.64 9.20 29.95
CA SER A 163 3.67 7.81 30.41
C SER A 163 3.15 6.81 29.34
N TYR A 164 2.24 7.25 28.45
CA TYR A 164 1.79 6.44 27.32
C TYR A 164 2.82 6.34 26.18
N ILE A 165 3.81 7.23 26.16
CA ILE A 165 4.86 7.30 25.14
C ILE A 165 6.15 6.59 25.63
N THR A 166 6.38 6.50 26.94
CA THR A 166 7.66 6.04 27.53
C THR A 166 7.57 4.78 28.41
N GLY A 167 6.36 4.28 28.69
CA GLY A 167 6.04 3.24 29.66
C GLY A 167 6.95 2.01 29.74
N GLN A 168 7.59 1.85 30.90
CA GLN A 168 7.99 0.57 31.48
C GLN A 168 6.89 0.11 32.47
N SER A 169 6.73 -1.20 32.70
CA SER A 169 5.92 -1.69 33.84
C SER A 169 6.66 -2.79 34.61
N LYS A 170 6.71 -2.65 35.93
CA LYS A 170 7.18 -3.69 36.86
C LYS A 170 6.03 -4.66 37.15
N ILE A 171 6.23 -5.97 36.93
CA ILE A 171 5.27 -7.01 37.35
C ILE A 171 5.41 -7.21 38.86
N LYS A 172 4.32 -6.97 39.62
CA LYS A 172 4.30 -6.87 41.08
C LYS A 172 4.55 -8.17 41.88
N LYS A 173 4.76 -9.33 41.26
CA LYS A 173 4.97 -10.60 42.00
C LYS A 173 6.28 -11.35 41.73
N THR A 174 7.02 -11.07 40.65
CA THR A 174 8.25 -11.83 40.29
C THR A 174 9.53 -10.98 40.28
N GLY A 175 9.43 -9.67 40.54
CA GLY A 175 10.59 -8.76 40.44
C GLY A 175 11.12 -8.57 39.01
N ARG A 176 10.46 -9.15 38.00
CA ARG A 176 10.87 -9.10 36.60
C ARG A 176 10.46 -7.75 35.98
N VAL A 177 11.45 -7.04 35.44
CA VAL A 177 11.28 -5.81 34.66
C VAL A 177 11.12 -6.22 33.20
N LEU A 178 9.95 -5.94 32.61
CA LEU A 178 9.70 -6.15 31.19
C LEU A 178 9.40 -4.78 30.54
N SER A 179 10.11 -4.49 29.45
CA SER A 179 9.85 -3.33 28.59
C SER A 179 8.46 -3.50 27.99
N LYS A 180 7.53 -2.62 28.37
CA LYS A 180 6.18 -2.62 27.80
C LYS A 180 6.30 -2.17 26.35
N GLU A 181 5.69 -2.92 25.43
CA GLU A 181 5.07 -2.27 24.28
C GLU A 181 3.97 -1.36 24.83
N LEU A 182 4.15 -0.08 24.55
CA LEU A 182 3.37 1.04 25.03
C LEU A 182 1.92 0.81 24.61
N THR A 183 0.98 0.68 25.53
CA THR A 183 -0.47 0.73 25.25
C THR A 183 -1.24 1.11 26.52
N ILE A 184 -2.31 1.93 26.35
CA ILE A 184 -3.07 2.56 27.46
C ILE A 184 -4.06 1.61 28.13
N PHE A 185 -4.30 0.49 27.49
CA PHE A 185 -4.76 -0.69 28.15
C PHE A 185 -3.78 -1.73 27.73
N ASP A 186 -3.52 -2.69 28.60
CA ASP A 186 -2.52 -3.70 28.33
C ASP A 186 -2.76 -4.46 27.02
N ASP A 187 -3.96 -4.32 26.43
CA ASP A 187 -4.27 -4.52 25.02
C ASP A 187 -5.46 -3.63 24.54
N THR A 188 -5.45 -2.29 24.47
CA THR A 188 -6.50 -1.59 23.67
C THR A 188 -6.14 -0.31 22.91
N ILE A 189 -5.28 0.58 23.42
CA ILE A 189 -4.79 1.73 22.63
C ILE A 189 -3.36 1.50 22.22
N ASP A 190 -3.15 1.24 20.93
CA ASP A 190 -1.85 1.20 20.28
C ASP A 190 -1.35 2.64 20.07
N PRO A 191 -0.37 3.13 20.84
CA PRO A 191 0.39 4.31 20.48
C PRO A 191 1.28 3.85 19.34
N THR A 192 0.69 3.80 18.15
CA THR A 192 1.49 3.76 16.94
C THR A 192 2.48 4.94 16.99
N PRO A 193 3.63 4.85 16.31
CA PRO A 193 4.58 5.97 16.18
C PRO A 193 3.90 7.29 15.79
N VAL A 194 2.78 7.20 15.06
CA VAL A 194 1.88 8.30 14.71
C VAL A 194 1.26 8.98 15.94
N VAL A 195 0.75 8.23 16.90
CA VAL A 195 0.17 8.76 18.16
C VAL A 195 1.26 9.40 19.03
N ARG A 196 2.45 8.79 19.09
CA ARG A 196 3.60 9.35 19.82
C ARG A 196 4.03 10.68 19.20
N SER A 197 4.17 10.71 17.87
CA SER A 197 4.50 11.93 17.13
C SER A 197 3.42 13.00 17.31
N PHE A 198 2.15 12.62 17.29
CA PHE A 198 1.02 13.53 17.47
C PHE A 198 0.98 14.15 18.88
N LEU A 199 1.12 13.35 19.94
CA LEU A 199 1.15 13.86 21.31
C LEU A 199 2.33 14.80 21.53
N LEU A 200 3.51 14.44 21.00
CA LEU A 200 4.68 15.31 21.03
C LEU A 200 4.44 16.61 20.25
N GLN A 201 3.79 16.56 19.09
CA GLN A 201 3.42 17.76 18.33
C GLN A 201 2.46 18.68 19.08
N GLN A 202 1.43 18.14 19.74
CA GLN A 202 0.49 18.94 20.51
C GLN A 202 1.12 19.58 21.75
N LEU A 203 2.01 18.85 22.44
CA LEU A 203 2.81 19.40 23.55
C LEU A 203 3.72 20.54 23.08
N MET A 204 4.31 20.43 21.88
CA MET A 204 5.16 21.47 21.29
C MET A 204 4.38 22.72 20.84
N GLN A 205 3.11 22.58 20.44
CA GLN A 205 2.30 23.70 19.90
C GLN A 205 1.63 24.55 20.97
N THR A 206 1.46 24.04 22.19
CA THR A 206 0.59 24.64 23.23
C THR A 206 1.33 25.23 24.42
N SER A 207 2.63 25.04 24.53
CA SER A 207 3.41 25.39 25.72
C SER A 207 4.32 26.61 25.45
N SER A 208 4.57 27.42 26.48
CA SER A 208 5.53 28.54 26.40
C SER A 208 6.98 28.01 26.37
N ASP A 209 7.90 28.73 25.74
CA ASP A 209 9.29 28.28 25.44
C ASP A 209 10.04 27.62 26.60
N HIS A 210 9.82 28.06 27.86
CA HIS A 210 10.49 27.52 29.03
C HIS A 210 9.87 26.23 29.60
N GLU A 211 8.56 26.02 29.45
CA GLU A 211 7.89 24.81 29.94
C GLU A 211 8.07 23.62 29.00
N ILE A 212 8.18 23.87 27.70
CA ILE A 212 8.51 22.87 26.68
C ILE A 212 9.84 22.19 26.99
N GLN A 213 10.87 22.96 27.36
CA GLN A 213 12.21 22.44 27.63
C GLN A 213 12.22 21.46 28.79
N ASN A 214 11.44 21.71 29.85
CA ASN A 214 11.37 20.81 31.01
C ASN A 214 10.65 19.49 30.69
N HIS A 215 9.51 19.54 30.01
CA HIS A 215 8.75 18.34 29.63
C HIS A 215 9.51 17.49 28.60
N LEU A 216 10.18 18.13 27.65
CA LEU A 216 11.01 17.45 26.67
C LEU A 216 12.29 16.89 27.27
N SER A 217 12.94 17.62 28.20
CA SER A 217 14.09 17.09 28.94
C SER A 217 13.71 15.83 29.70
N ALA A 218 12.58 15.84 30.43
CA ALA A 218 12.05 14.66 31.10
C ALA A 218 11.76 13.51 30.12
N TYR A 219 11.09 13.80 28.99
CA TYR A 219 10.85 12.81 27.93
C TYR A 219 12.14 12.22 27.38
N PHE A 220 13.15 13.05 27.13
CA PHE A 220 14.40 12.61 26.54
C PHE A 220 15.30 11.86 27.53
N THR A 221 15.28 12.20 28.82
CA THR A 221 15.92 11.42 29.89
C THR A 221 15.28 10.03 29.96
N LEU A 222 13.95 9.95 29.96
CA LEU A 222 13.20 8.69 29.95
C LEU A 222 13.49 7.87 28.68
N ALA A 223 13.50 8.51 27.51
CA ALA A 223 13.82 7.86 26.23
C ALA A 223 15.26 7.31 26.24
N ASN A 224 16.22 8.04 26.81
CA ASN A 224 17.61 7.60 26.94
C ASN A 224 17.74 6.37 27.85
N ASP A 225 17.00 6.32 28.95
CA ASP A 225 16.97 5.16 29.85
C ASP A 225 16.38 3.92 29.16
N VAL A 226 15.36 4.10 28.31
CA VAL A 226 14.79 3.03 27.48
C VAL A 226 15.79 2.55 26.43
N VAL A 227 16.48 3.46 25.75
CA VAL A 227 17.53 3.10 24.77
C VAL A 227 18.67 2.32 25.42
N LYS A 228 19.12 2.73 26.61
CA LYS A 228 20.19 2.04 27.36
C LYS A 228 19.76 0.66 27.85
N GLY A 229 18.48 0.47 28.15
CA GLY A 229 17.92 -0.81 28.62
C GLY A 229 17.45 -1.76 27.52
N SER A 230 17.33 -1.29 26.27
CA SER A 230 16.85 -2.11 25.14
C SER A 230 17.97 -2.94 24.54
N THR A 231 17.72 -4.24 24.35
CA THR A 231 18.58 -5.13 23.54
C THR A 231 18.19 -5.17 22.06
N ASP A 232 17.08 -4.53 21.67
CA ASP A 232 16.59 -4.48 20.29
C ASP A 232 17.04 -3.20 19.57
N PRO A 233 17.87 -3.31 18.51
CA PRO A 233 18.32 -2.18 17.70
C PRO A 233 17.18 -1.45 16.97
N ASN A 234 16.10 -2.12 16.58
CA ASN A 234 15.04 -1.51 15.77
C ASN A 234 14.20 -0.51 16.56
N ASN A 235 13.80 -0.88 17.79
CA ASN A 235 13.09 0.01 18.71
C ASN A 235 13.91 1.25 19.07
N THR A 236 15.24 1.07 19.17
CA THR A 236 16.19 2.15 19.42
C THR A 236 16.24 3.14 18.25
N VAL A 237 16.30 2.63 17.00
CA VAL A 237 16.32 3.46 15.80
C VAL A 237 15.00 4.23 15.63
N GLU A 238 13.86 3.59 15.85
CA GLU A 238 12.55 4.22 15.74
C GLU A 238 12.37 5.37 16.74
N LEU A 239 12.77 5.15 18.00
CA LEU A 239 12.77 6.19 19.03
C LEU A 239 13.72 7.34 18.68
N CYS A 240 14.93 7.05 18.17
CA CYS A 240 15.87 8.08 17.69
C CYS A 240 15.28 8.91 16.54
N LEU A 241 14.59 8.28 15.59
CA LEU A 241 13.94 8.96 14.46
C LEU A 241 12.79 9.87 14.92
N LEU A 242 12.00 9.41 15.89
CA LEU A 242 10.91 10.19 16.48
C LEU A 242 11.46 11.44 17.19
N VAL A 243 12.50 11.27 18.02
CA VAL A 243 13.20 12.37 18.71
C VAL A 243 13.77 13.38 17.71
N LEU A 244 14.43 12.89 16.67
CA LEU A 244 15.00 13.71 15.61
C LEU A 244 13.91 14.54 14.90
N GLN A 245 12.78 13.92 14.55
CA GLN A 245 11.68 14.62 13.91
C GLN A 245 11.09 15.72 14.80
N CYS A 246 10.97 15.47 16.11
CA CYS A 246 10.54 16.50 17.07
C CYS A 246 11.54 17.67 17.12
N MET A 247 12.85 17.39 17.14
CA MET A 247 13.89 18.43 17.14
C MET A 247 13.92 19.26 15.84
N GLU A 248 13.62 18.66 14.69
CA GLU A 248 13.49 19.38 13.42
C GLU A 248 12.30 20.36 13.44
N MET A 249 11.15 19.92 13.98
CA MET A 249 9.95 20.76 14.08
C MET A 249 10.13 21.92 15.08
N MET A 250 10.79 21.67 16.21
CA MET A 250 11.05 22.73 17.20
C MET A 250 11.89 23.87 16.65
N ARG A 251 12.79 23.62 15.70
CA ARG A 251 13.70 24.65 15.18
C ARG A 251 13.03 25.67 14.26
N GLU A 252 11.82 25.40 13.77
CA GLU A 252 11.00 26.43 13.12
C GLU A 252 10.37 27.41 14.14
N ALA A 253 10.20 26.99 15.40
CA ALA A 253 9.53 27.76 16.45
C ALA A 253 10.47 28.34 17.53
N VAL A 254 11.53 27.61 17.93
CA VAL A 254 12.42 27.95 19.05
C VAL A 254 13.90 27.72 18.67
N PRO A 255 14.79 28.73 18.71
CA PRO A 255 16.15 28.60 18.19
C PRO A 255 17.14 27.79 19.06
N TYR A 256 16.83 27.56 20.33
CA TYR A 256 17.76 26.96 21.31
C TYR A 256 17.09 25.84 22.12
N ILE A 257 17.64 24.63 22.00
CA ILE A 257 17.35 23.50 22.89
C ILE A 257 18.68 23.12 23.51
N VAL A 258 18.73 23.10 24.85
CA VAL A 258 19.87 22.58 25.61
C VAL A 258 19.50 21.16 26.03
N CYS A 259 20.27 20.18 25.60
CA CYS A 259 20.16 18.80 26.08
C CYS A 259 21.42 18.48 26.90
N ASP A 260 21.25 17.86 28.07
CA ASP A 260 22.35 17.47 28.98
C ASP A 260 22.69 15.97 28.84
N SER A 261 22.65 15.40 27.63
CA SER A 261 22.96 13.96 27.46
C SER A 261 23.61 13.62 26.11
N ASP A 262 24.72 12.87 26.18
CA ASP A 262 25.61 12.49 25.07
C ASP A 262 24.92 11.91 23.82
N VAL A 263 23.82 11.14 23.97
CA VAL A 263 23.08 10.55 22.85
C VAL A 263 22.17 11.59 22.19
N LEU A 264 21.55 12.44 23.00
CA LEU A 264 20.66 13.50 22.56
C LEU A 264 21.43 14.63 21.90
N ASP A 265 22.64 14.92 22.38
CA ASP A 265 23.52 15.89 21.73
C ASP A 265 23.85 15.45 20.31
N LYS A 266 24.13 14.16 20.10
CA LYS A 266 24.36 13.61 18.75
C LYS A 266 23.11 13.75 17.87
N ILE A 267 21.92 13.46 18.41
CA ILE A 267 20.66 13.59 17.66
C ILE A 267 20.35 15.06 17.36
N ASP A 268 20.62 15.98 18.30
CA ASP A 268 20.46 17.42 18.11
C ASP A 268 21.40 17.94 17.01
N HIS A 269 22.65 17.50 17.00
CA HIS A 269 23.60 17.82 15.93
C HIS A 269 23.10 17.32 14.56
N ILE A 270 22.54 16.10 14.49
CA ILE A 270 21.96 15.58 13.24
C ILE A 270 20.74 16.41 12.81
N ALA A 271 19.86 16.78 13.74
CA ALA A 271 18.70 17.63 13.47
C ALA A 271 19.13 19.03 12.98
N ARG A 272 20.15 19.65 13.57
CA ARG A 272 20.75 20.93 13.12
C ARG A 272 21.23 20.84 11.68
N VAL A 273 21.95 19.77 11.35
CA VAL A 273 22.47 19.53 10.00
C VAL A 273 21.31 19.39 9.01
N ARG A 274 20.31 18.56 9.32
CA ARG A 274 19.15 18.33 8.44
C ARG A 274 18.30 19.59 8.21
N PHE A 275 18.06 20.37 9.26
CA PHE A 275 17.38 21.67 9.15
C PHE A 275 18.18 22.64 8.27
N SER A 276 19.49 22.79 8.53
CA SER A 276 20.37 23.67 7.76
C SER A 276 20.39 23.31 6.27
N LEU A 277 20.50 22.01 5.96
CA LEU A 277 20.46 21.51 4.57
C LEU A 277 19.08 21.73 3.91
N THR A 278 17.99 21.68 4.68
CA THR A 278 16.65 21.99 4.19
C THR A 278 16.51 23.47 3.80
N VAL A 279 17.04 24.38 4.63
CA VAL A 279 17.08 25.82 4.33
C VAL A 279 17.94 26.06 3.08
N VAL A 280 19.12 25.44 3.01
CA VAL A 280 20.03 25.53 1.86
C VAL A 280 19.36 25.03 0.57
N ALA A 281 18.65 23.90 0.60
CA ALA A 281 17.91 23.38 -0.57
C ALA A 281 16.88 24.37 -1.09
N ARG A 282 16.14 25.04 -0.20
CA ARG A 282 15.16 26.06 -0.56
C ARG A 282 15.79 27.26 -1.27
N HIS A 283 16.94 27.75 -0.77
CA HIS A 283 17.66 28.86 -1.40
C HIS A 283 18.30 28.46 -2.73
N ILE A 284 18.83 27.25 -2.84
CA ILE A 284 19.40 26.71 -4.09
C ILE A 284 18.32 26.58 -5.17
N HIS A 285 17.15 26.04 -4.85
CA HIS A 285 16.04 25.98 -5.80
C HIS A 285 15.63 27.38 -6.28
N ARG A 286 15.49 28.35 -5.37
CA ARG A 286 15.12 29.73 -5.76
C ARG A 286 16.13 30.36 -6.71
N LEU A 287 17.42 30.15 -6.49
CA LEU A 287 18.49 30.80 -7.25
C LEU A 287 18.83 30.07 -8.56
N TYR A 288 18.81 28.73 -8.56
CA TYR A 288 19.31 27.91 -9.67
C TYR A 288 18.25 26.97 -10.27
N GLY A 289 17.18 26.70 -9.53
CA GLY A 289 16.07 25.81 -9.96
C GLY A 289 14.93 26.52 -10.66
N THR A 290 14.98 27.84 -10.84
CA THR A 290 13.99 28.62 -11.61
C THR A 290 14.66 29.33 -12.78
N SER A 291 13.90 29.63 -13.85
CA SER A 291 14.41 30.22 -15.09
C SER A 291 14.95 31.66 -14.94
N LYS A 292 14.88 32.25 -13.74
CA LYS A 292 15.36 33.60 -13.43
C LYS A 292 16.71 33.51 -12.71
N LYS A 293 17.78 33.95 -13.38
CA LYS A 293 19.10 34.12 -12.74
C LYS A 293 19.06 35.31 -11.78
N SER A 294 19.20 35.07 -10.49
CA SER A 294 19.55 36.10 -9.51
C SER A 294 20.85 35.74 -8.80
N MET A 295 21.70 36.73 -8.55
CA MET A 295 22.95 36.51 -7.83
C MET A 295 22.69 36.27 -6.34
N PRO A 296 23.36 35.27 -5.71
CA PRO A 296 23.27 35.08 -4.28
C PRO A 296 23.84 36.29 -3.53
N ASP A 297 23.17 36.71 -2.47
CA ASP A 297 23.76 37.64 -1.52
C ASP A 297 24.94 36.99 -0.76
N GLU A 298 25.79 37.80 -0.13
CA GLU A 298 26.97 37.33 0.60
C GLU A 298 26.62 36.40 1.78
N LYS A 299 25.42 36.54 2.36
CA LYS A 299 24.97 35.70 3.49
C LYS A 299 24.59 34.30 3.00
N ILE A 300 23.91 34.20 1.86
CA ILE A 300 23.56 32.95 1.19
C ILE A 300 24.82 32.26 0.67
N ARG A 301 25.77 33.03 0.12
CA ARG A 301 27.07 32.50 -0.34
C ARG A 301 27.83 31.80 0.79
N ARG A 302 27.96 32.46 1.95
CA ARG A 302 28.57 31.86 3.16
C ARG A 302 27.81 30.62 3.65
N MET A 303 26.49 30.62 3.56
CA MET A 303 25.67 29.48 3.96
C MET A 303 25.90 28.27 3.04
N PHE A 304 26.07 28.49 1.73
CA PHE A 304 26.45 27.44 0.79
C PHE A 304 27.87 26.93 1.05
N GLU A 305 28.84 27.83 1.27
CA GLU A 305 30.21 27.44 1.63
C GLU A 305 30.25 26.59 2.91
N ALA A 306 29.48 26.94 3.93
CA ALA A 306 29.38 26.17 5.16
C ALA A 306 28.78 24.78 4.93
N ALA A 307 27.75 24.66 4.09
CA ALA A 307 27.13 23.39 3.75
C ALA A 307 28.04 22.51 2.87
N THR A 308 28.80 23.11 1.95
CA THR A 308 29.84 22.44 1.17
C THR A 308 30.92 21.89 2.09
N LYS A 309 31.46 22.72 2.97
CA LYS A 309 32.49 22.34 3.94
C LYS A 309 32.01 21.20 4.84
N LEU A 310 30.76 21.28 5.33
CA LEU A 310 30.15 20.21 6.10
C LEU A 310 30.09 18.89 5.33
N CYS A 311 29.64 18.92 4.07
CA CYS A 311 29.54 17.71 3.24
C CYS A 311 30.89 17.13 2.82
N ASP A 312 31.94 17.95 2.73
CA ASP A 312 33.29 17.51 2.32
C ASP A 312 34.13 17.02 3.51
N GLU A 313 34.04 17.67 4.66
CA GLU A 313 34.75 17.27 5.88
C GLU A 313 34.06 16.10 6.60
N CYS A 314 32.75 15.91 6.38
CA CYS A 314 32.03 14.76 6.90
C CYS A 314 32.43 13.50 6.12
N LYS A 315 33.08 12.55 6.80
CA LYS A 315 33.42 11.22 6.25
C LYS A 315 32.19 10.37 5.87
N SER A 316 30.97 10.87 6.11
CA SER A 316 29.72 10.17 5.85
C SER A 316 29.03 10.71 4.58
N PRO A 317 28.51 9.84 3.68
CA PRO A 317 27.80 10.29 2.49
C PRO A 317 26.37 10.82 2.79
N TRP A 318 25.86 10.58 4.00
CA TRP A 318 24.47 10.83 4.36
C TRP A 318 24.02 12.30 4.33
N PRO A 319 24.81 13.30 4.77
CA PRO A 319 24.43 14.71 4.65
C PRO A 319 24.18 15.12 3.19
N ARG A 320 25.07 14.70 2.27
CA ARG A 320 24.93 14.97 0.84
C ARG A 320 23.71 14.27 0.24
N ARG A 321 23.48 13.01 0.59
CA ARG A 321 22.28 12.25 0.16
C ARG A 321 20.98 12.85 0.69
N TYR A 322 20.98 13.27 1.96
CA TYR A 322 19.83 13.94 2.58
C TYR A 322 19.51 15.26 1.86
N PHE A 323 20.52 16.07 1.57
CA PHE A 323 20.36 17.32 0.83
C PHE A 323 19.67 17.10 -0.52
N VAL A 324 20.18 16.18 -1.36
CA VAL A 324 19.59 15.87 -2.67
C VAL A 324 18.15 15.37 -2.53
N LYS A 325 17.92 14.45 -1.59
CA LYS A 325 16.57 13.93 -1.30
C LYS A 325 15.61 15.05 -0.90
N GLN A 326 16.07 16.01 -0.09
CA GLN A 326 15.25 17.12 0.38
C GLN A 326 14.96 18.14 -0.72
N LEU A 327 15.93 18.44 -1.60
CA LEU A 327 15.72 19.26 -2.78
C LEU A 327 14.64 18.65 -3.69
N CYS A 328 14.76 17.36 -4.00
CA CYS A 328 13.78 16.64 -4.82
C CYS A 328 12.41 16.55 -4.14
N ARG A 329 12.36 16.33 -2.83
CA ARG A 329 11.11 16.25 -2.07
C ARG A 329 10.35 17.58 -2.04
N CYS A 330 11.05 18.70 -1.90
CA CYS A 330 10.44 20.02 -1.82
C CYS A 330 10.11 20.65 -3.19
N HIS A 331 10.88 20.31 -4.22
CA HIS A 331 10.87 21.04 -5.49
C HIS A 331 10.81 20.16 -6.74
N GLY A 332 10.73 18.84 -6.59
CA GLY A 332 10.71 17.88 -7.71
C GLY A 332 12.10 17.58 -8.27
N ILE A 333 12.19 16.49 -9.04
CA ILE A 333 13.45 16.04 -9.64
C ILE A 333 13.93 16.98 -10.76
N ASP A 334 13.01 17.65 -11.45
CA ASP A 334 13.34 18.64 -12.50
C ASP A 334 14.12 19.82 -11.92
N SER A 335 13.81 20.22 -10.69
CA SER A 335 14.60 21.23 -9.98
C SER A 335 16.03 20.77 -9.75
N TYR A 336 16.27 19.49 -9.45
CA TYR A 336 17.62 18.96 -9.25
C TYR A 336 18.42 18.98 -10.56
N HIS A 337 17.80 18.53 -11.66
CA HIS A 337 18.42 18.60 -12.99
C HIS A 337 18.68 20.04 -13.44
N THR A 338 17.75 20.95 -13.19
CA THR A 338 17.89 22.37 -13.52
C THR A 338 19.00 23.02 -12.70
N VAL A 339 19.11 22.69 -11.41
CA VAL A 339 20.21 23.13 -10.54
C VAL A 339 21.54 22.62 -11.09
N ILE A 340 21.65 21.34 -11.46
CA ILE A 340 22.88 20.79 -12.06
C ILE A 340 23.22 21.53 -13.36
N ALA A 341 22.27 21.71 -14.27
CA ALA A 341 22.49 22.37 -15.55
C ALA A 341 22.92 23.84 -15.41
N ASN A 342 22.50 24.50 -14.33
CA ASN A 342 22.74 25.93 -14.09
C ASN A 342 23.88 26.22 -13.09
N SER A 343 24.56 25.20 -12.57
CA SER A 343 25.58 25.34 -11.53
C SER A 343 27.01 25.33 -12.07
N GLU A 344 27.91 26.05 -11.40
CA GLU A 344 29.34 26.03 -11.71
C GLU A 344 30.01 24.71 -11.26
N ALA A 345 31.12 24.36 -11.88
CA ALA A 345 31.85 23.10 -11.63
C ALA A 345 32.24 22.88 -10.15
N SER A 346 32.53 23.95 -9.41
CA SER A 346 32.83 23.92 -7.97
C SER A 346 31.60 23.54 -7.13
N PHE A 347 30.41 23.98 -7.53
CA PHE A 347 29.14 23.69 -6.89
C PHE A 347 28.63 22.28 -7.25
N LEU A 348 28.89 21.83 -8.46
CA LEU A 348 28.58 20.47 -8.93
C LEU A 348 29.32 19.39 -8.13
N ARG A 349 30.57 19.64 -7.71
CA ARG A 349 31.34 18.69 -6.87
C ARG A 349 30.65 18.38 -5.53
N TRP A 350 29.91 19.34 -5.00
CA TRP A 350 29.19 19.23 -3.74
C TRP A 350 27.80 18.61 -3.91
N VAL A 351 27.06 19.02 -4.93
CA VAL A 351 25.65 18.63 -5.15
C VAL A 351 25.52 17.30 -5.91
N CYS A 352 26.45 16.98 -6.80
CA CYS A 352 26.44 15.71 -7.51
C CYS A 352 26.88 14.57 -6.60
N LEU A 353 26.07 13.52 -6.56
CA LEU A 353 26.43 12.25 -5.94
C LEU A 353 27.08 11.36 -7.00
N PRO A 354 28.37 11.02 -6.88
CA PRO A 354 29.04 10.13 -7.82
C PRO A 354 28.36 8.77 -7.95
N GLU A 355 27.57 8.30 -6.97
CA GLU A 355 26.80 7.05 -7.11
C GLU A 355 25.54 7.22 -7.98
N LEU A 356 24.96 8.43 -8.04
CA LEU A 356 23.95 8.76 -9.05
C LEU A 356 24.62 8.88 -10.42
N GLN A 357 25.86 9.39 -10.47
CA GLN A 357 26.62 9.49 -11.72
C GLN A 357 27.30 8.19 -12.15
N ALA A 358 27.51 7.23 -11.26
CA ALA A 358 27.95 5.86 -11.58
C ALA A 358 26.79 5.02 -12.13
N ASN A 359 25.56 5.44 -11.84
CA ASN A 359 24.37 5.08 -12.62
C ASN A 359 24.15 6.01 -13.85
N GLU A 360 24.96 7.07 -14.01
CA GLU A 360 25.17 7.85 -15.24
C GLU A 360 26.47 7.45 -15.98
N ASN A 361 27.08 6.30 -15.64
CA ASN A 361 27.54 5.46 -16.74
C ASN A 361 26.26 5.17 -17.48
N VAL A 362 26.08 5.88 -18.59
CA VAL A 362 25.07 5.62 -19.60
C VAL A 362 25.05 4.12 -19.79
N GLN A 363 24.15 3.46 -19.06
CA GLN A 363 23.46 2.31 -19.56
C GLN A 363 22.83 2.86 -20.83
N SER A 364 23.58 2.68 -21.93
CA SER A 364 23.05 2.53 -23.28
C SER A 364 21.59 2.11 -23.17
N PRO A 365 20.64 2.82 -23.78
CA PRO A 365 19.22 2.81 -23.42
C PRO A 365 18.70 1.42 -23.02
N GLN A 366 18.85 1.07 -21.73
CA GLN A 366 18.80 -0.35 -21.41
C GLN A 366 17.36 -0.85 -21.30
N ASN A 367 16.37 0.04 -21.55
CA ASN A 367 15.00 -0.30 -21.89
C ASN A 367 14.35 0.81 -22.75
N ASP A 368 14.86 1.06 -23.97
CA ASP A 368 14.22 1.96 -24.97
C ASP A 368 12.69 1.81 -25.04
N TRP A 369 12.20 0.59 -24.87
CA TRP A 369 10.79 0.25 -24.92
C TRP A 369 9.96 0.77 -23.72
N GLN A 370 10.51 0.81 -22.49
CA GLN A 370 9.78 1.36 -21.33
C GLN A 370 9.59 2.87 -21.47
N CYS A 371 10.61 3.56 -22.00
CA CYS A 371 10.54 4.97 -22.33
C CYS A 371 9.51 5.22 -23.44
N ARG A 372 9.44 4.37 -24.47
CA ARG A 372 8.35 4.40 -25.47
C ARG A 372 6.96 4.22 -24.86
N VAL A 373 6.78 3.23 -23.98
CA VAL A 373 5.48 2.99 -23.31
C VAL A 373 5.04 4.24 -22.56
N LYS A 374 5.93 4.85 -21.77
CA LYS A 374 5.64 6.08 -21.02
C LYS A 374 5.31 7.25 -21.96
N LEU A 375 6.05 7.40 -23.06
CA LEU A 375 5.77 8.41 -24.08
C LEU A 375 4.36 8.22 -24.68
N TYR A 376 4.02 7.01 -25.12
CA TYR A 376 2.71 6.73 -25.69
C TYR A 376 1.55 6.93 -24.71
N LEU A 377 1.74 6.58 -23.42
CA LEU A 377 0.76 6.85 -22.37
C LEU A 377 0.59 8.36 -22.11
N ALA A 378 1.68 9.12 -22.14
CA ALA A 378 1.63 10.58 -22.04
C ALA A 378 0.88 11.20 -23.22
N LEU A 379 1.19 10.78 -24.45
CA LEU A 379 0.46 11.24 -25.65
C LEU A 379 -1.04 10.89 -25.58
N HIS A 380 -1.37 9.67 -25.15
CA HIS A 380 -2.77 9.27 -24.96
C HIS A 380 -3.49 10.16 -23.93
N ARG A 381 -2.86 10.44 -22.79
CA ARG A 381 -3.42 11.31 -21.74
C ARG A 381 -3.60 12.74 -22.24
N GLU A 382 -2.57 13.34 -22.81
CA GLU A 382 -2.57 14.76 -23.16
C GLU A 382 -3.35 15.07 -24.44
N ILE A 383 -3.53 14.09 -25.34
CA ILE A 383 -4.17 14.32 -26.64
C ILE A 383 -5.52 13.61 -26.73
N CYS A 384 -5.58 12.29 -26.50
CA CYS A 384 -6.82 11.54 -26.66
C CYS A 384 -7.83 11.88 -25.54
N MET A 385 -7.41 11.84 -24.28
CA MET A 385 -8.33 12.07 -23.15
C MET A 385 -8.83 13.52 -23.08
N ASN A 386 -8.06 14.48 -23.62
CA ASN A 386 -8.46 15.88 -23.70
C ASN A 386 -9.55 16.16 -24.77
N LYS A 387 -9.91 15.18 -25.63
CA LYS A 387 -11.03 15.32 -26.59
C LYS A 387 -12.42 15.29 -25.93
N VAL A 388 -12.51 14.92 -24.65
CA VAL A 388 -13.78 14.76 -23.91
C VAL A 388 -14.41 16.09 -23.52
N THR A 389 -13.60 17.11 -23.18
CA THR A 389 -14.08 18.37 -22.59
C THR A 389 -13.93 19.57 -23.53
N ASP A 390 -14.95 20.43 -23.57
CA ASP A 390 -14.85 21.73 -24.27
C ASP A 390 -14.16 22.81 -23.44
N ARG A 391 -14.16 22.65 -22.11
CA ARG A 391 -13.75 23.67 -21.15
C ARG A 391 -12.51 23.23 -20.37
N SER A 392 -11.32 23.50 -20.91
CA SER A 392 -10.09 23.63 -20.12
C SER A 392 -9.12 24.61 -20.82
N PRO A 393 -8.33 25.41 -20.08
CA PRO A 393 -7.27 26.25 -20.63
C PRO A 393 -6.00 25.49 -21.04
N GLN A 394 -6.04 24.14 -21.06
CA GLN A 394 -4.90 23.23 -21.29
C GLN A 394 -5.09 22.32 -22.53
N LYS A 395 -5.93 22.71 -23.51
CA LYS A 395 -5.96 21.98 -24.78
C LYS A 395 -4.59 22.09 -25.44
N PHE A 396 -3.95 20.95 -25.69
CA PHE A 396 -2.77 20.89 -26.55
C PHE A 396 -3.13 21.55 -27.88
N SER A 397 -2.40 22.60 -28.27
CA SER A 397 -2.75 23.36 -29.47
C SER A 397 -2.53 22.51 -30.71
N GLU A 398 -3.26 22.80 -31.79
CA GLU A 398 -3.07 22.10 -33.06
C GLU A 398 -1.62 22.27 -33.55
N GLU A 399 -1.01 23.45 -33.35
CA GLU A 399 0.41 23.65 -33.68
C GLU A 399 1.34 22.79 -32.82
N GLY A 400 0.99 22.56 -31.55
CA GLY A 400 1.74 21.67 -30.65
C GLY A 400 1.67 20.20 -31.09
N ILE A 401 0.51 19.74 -31.55
CA ILE A 401 0.34 18.39 -32.10
C ILE A 401 1.16 18.24 -33.38
N ASP A 402 1.13 19.23 -34.26
CA ASP A 402 1.92 19.24 -35.50
C ASP A 402 3.42 19.24 -35.22
N PHE A 403 3.88 20.02 -34.23
CA PHE A 403 5.28 20.00 -33.81
C PHE A 403 5.71 18.61 -33.30
N ILE A 404 4.90 17.99 -32.44
CA ILE A 404 5.18 16.63 -31.94
C ILE A 404 5.20 15.63 -33.10
N ASN A 405 4.24 15.72 -34.03
CA ASN A 405 4.18 14.85 -35.19
C ASN A 405 5.44 15.00 -36.06
N GLN A 406 5.87 16.23 -36.34
CA GLN A 406 7.11 16.51 -37.07
C GLN A 406 8.33 15.94 -36.34
N TYR A 407 8.40 16.10 -35.01
CA TYR A 407 9.49 15.53 -34.22
C TYR A 407 9.51 14.00 -34.28
N ILE A 408 8.36 13.34 -34.09
CA ILE A 408 8.23 11.86 -34.17
C ILE A 408 8.61 11.33 -35.55
N LEU A 409 8.27 12.08 -36.61
CA LEU A 409 8.62 11.71 -37.98
C LEU A 409 10.09 11.96 -38.32
N SER A 410 10.74 12.91 -37.65
CA SER A 410 12.15 13.23 -37.87
C SER A 410 13.09 12.05 -37.58
N GLU A 411 14.28 12.06 -38.19
CA GLU A 411 15.32 11.08 -37.92
C GLU A 411 15.94 11.23 -36.52
N ASN A 412 15.70 12.36 -35.87
CA ASN A 412 16.18 12.64 -34.51
C ASN A 412 15.38 11.88 -33.43
N CYS A 413 14.17 11.40 -33.74
CA CYS A 413 13.37 10.61 -32.81
C CYS A 413 13.69 9.12 -32.94
N GLN A 414 14.78 8.68 -32.30
CA GLN A 414 15.19 7.27 -32.26
C GLN A 414 14.34 6.43 -31.32
N LEU A 415 13.67 7.08 -30.36
CA LEU A 415 12.87 6.40 -29.35
C LEU A 415 11.67 5.68 -29.99
N VAL A 416 10.96 6.32 -30.93
CA VAL A 416 9.73 5.80 -31.56
C VAL A 416 10.05 4.88 -32.74
N THR A 417 9.71 3.60 -32.60
CA THR A 417 9.93 2.56 -33.63
C THR A 417 8.74 2.46 -34.58
N ASP A 418 7.51 2.35 -34.07
CA ASP A 418 6.29 2.39 -34.89
C ASP A 418 5.76 3.82 -35.00
N LYS A 419 6.24 4.53 -36.02
CA LYS A 419 5.77 5.89 -36.36
C LYS A 419 4.28 5.91 -36.69
N SER A 420 3.73 4.84 -37.28
CA SER A 420 2.31 4.78 -37.68
C SER A 420 1.39 4.70 -36.46
N PHE A 421 1.79 3.95 -35.42
CA PHE A 421 1.02 3.87 -34.19
C PHE A 421 1.08 5.18 -33.40
N ALA A 422 2.23 5.84 -33.37
CA ALA A 422 2.37 7.15 -32.75
C ALA A 422 1.46 8.20 -33.42
N GLN A 423 1.39 8.23 -34.75
CA GLN A 423 0.47 9.11 -35.49
C GLN A 423 -0.99 8.82 -35.18
N ARG A 424 -1.38 7.54 -35.11
CA ARG A 424 -2.74 7.15 -34.68
C ARG A 424 -3.06 7.66 -33.27
N LEU A 425 -2.11 7.65 -32.35
CA LEU A 425 -2.30 8.25 -31.02
C LEU A 425 -2.52 9.76 -31.08
N LEU A 426 -1.73 10.49 -31.87
CA LEU A 426 -1.89 11.94 -32.06
C LEU A 426 -3.25 12.30 -32.67
N ASN A 427 -3.75 11.47 -33.59
CA ASN A 427 -5.03 11.70 -34.25
C ASN A 427 -6.23 11.14 -33.47
N ASN A 428 -6.01 10.50 -32.32
CA ASN A 428 -7.04 9.78 -31.56
C ASN A 428 -7.75 8.70 -32.40
N GLU A 429 -6.94 7.95 -33.16
CA GLU A 429 -7.32 6.84 -34.05
C GLU A 429 -6.66 5.51 -33.60
N VAL A 430 -6.52 5.33 -32.28
CA VAL A 430 -5.87 4.16 -31.65
C VAL A 430 -6.63 2.86 -31.96
N TRP A 431 -7.95 2.95 -32.05
CA TRP A 431 -8.87 1.84 -32.23
C TRP A 431 -9.53 1.91 -33.61
N LYS A 432 -9.47 0.82 -34.37
CA LYS A 432 -10.22 0.68 -35.64
C LYS A 432 -11.72 0.43 -35.42
N LEU A 433 -12.08 -0.03 -34.22
CA LEU A 433 -13.45 -0.29 -33.79
C LEU A 433 -13.88 0.80 -32.78
N LYS A 434 -14.96 0.56 -32.05
CA LYS A 434 -15.38 1.44 -30.96
C LYS A 434 -14.28 1.50 -29.89
N GLY A 435 -13.83 2.69 -29.51
CA GLY A 435 -12.85 2.84 -28.43
C GLY A 435 -11.99 4.09 -28.47
N ASN A 436 -11.98 4.82 -29.60
CA ASN A 436 -11.42 6.16 -29.63
C ASN A 436 -12.25 7.10 -28.76
N ILE A 437 -11.57 7.97 -28.02
CA ILE A 437 -12.20 8.84 -27.04
C ILE A 437 -12.95 9.95 -27.77
N THR A 438 -14.25 10.09 -27.51
CA THR A 438 -15.09 11.10 -28.19
C THR A 438 -15.75 12.04 -27.19
N LYS A 439 -16.14 13.22 -27.69
CA LYS A 439 -16.87 14.20 -26.91
C LYS A 439 -18.18 13.62 -26.39
N GLY A 440 -18.46 13.84 -25.10
CA GLY A 440 -19.67 13.32 -24.44
C GLY A 440 -19.68 11.83 -24.14
N MET A 441 -18.55 11.12 -24.33
CA MET A 441 -18.40 9.74 -23.88
C MET A 441 -18.55 9.66 -22.36
N GLU A 442 -19.24 8.63 -21.86
CA GLU A 442 -19.41 8.43 -20.42
C GLU A 442 -18.07 8.11 -19.72
N LEU A 443 -17.86 8.62 -18.51
CA LEU A 443 -16.62 8.41 -17.74
C LEU A 443 -16.28 6.93 -17.55
N ALA A 444 -17.28 6.08 -17.29
CA ALA A 444 -17.08 4.64 -17.16
C ALA A 444 -16.50 4.01 -18.44
N GLN A 445 -16.98 4.44 -19.61
CA GLN A 445 -16.48 3.96 -20.90
C GLN A 445 -15.07 4.50 -21.17
N GLN A 446 -14.80 5.77 -20.86
CA GLN A 446 -13.47 6.36 -20.98
C GLN A 446 -12.44 5.58 -20.16
N ASN A 447 -12.76 5.26 -18.90
CA ASN A 447 -11.87 4.52 -18.01
C ASN A 447 -11.53 3.12 -18.55
N VAL A 448 -12.53 2.40 -19.09
CA VAL A 448 -12.30 1.09 -19.72
C VAL A 448 -11.41 1.23 -20.96
N PHE A 449 -11.66 2.20 -21.84
CA PHE A 449 -10.82 2.39 -23.03
C PHE A 449 -9.41 2.91 -22.71
N CYS A 450 -9.24 3.63 -21.60
CA CYS A 450 -7.93 4.01 -21.08
C CYS A 450 -7.14 2.77 -20.64
N LEU A 451 -7.78 1.84 -19.91
CA LEU A 451 -7.19 0.57 -19.53
C LEU A 451 -6.82 -0.28 -20.76
N LEU A 452 -7.73 -0.39 -21.73
CA LEU A 452 -7.49 -1.11 -22.98
C LEU A 452 -6.31 -0.51 -23.75
N THR A 453 -6.20 0.82 -23.79
CA THR A 453 -5.10 1.52 -24.47
C THR A 453 -3.78 1.31 -23.74
N HIS A 454 -3.77 1.33 -22.40
CA HIS A 454 -2.60 1.00 -21.60
C HIS A 454 -2.10 -0.42 -21.88
N PHE A 455 -3.00 -1.40 -21.86
CA PHE A 455 -2.67 -2.78 -22.15
C PHE A 455 -2.15 -2.96 -23.59
N LYS A 456 -2.79 -2.31 -24.58
CA LYS A 456 -2.35 -2.30 -25.99
C LYS A 456 -0.94 -1.76 -26.16
N ILE A 457 -0.66 -0.59 -25.59
CA ILE A 457 0.68 0.03 -25.64
C ILE A 457 1.70 -0.93 -25.02
N LEU A 458 1.40 -1.48 -23.85
CA LEU A 458 2.32 -2.38 -23.17
C LEU A 458 2.63 -3.65 -23.99
N MET A 459 1.61 -4.34 -24.50
CA MET A 459 1.80 -5.59 -25.25
C MET A 459 2.55 -5.40 -26.57
N SER A 460 2.39 -4.25 -27.23
CA SER A 460 3.08 -3.92 -28.49
C SER A 460 4.55 -3.60 -28.29
N GLU A 461 4.90 -2.98 -27.16
CA GLU A 461 6.26 -2.48 -26.93
C GLU A 461 7.14 -3.44 -26.12
N ILE A 462 6.54 -4.31 -25.32
CA ILE A 462 7.29 -5.20 -24.42
C ILE A 462 8.13 -6.22 -25.21
N PRO A 463 9.46 -6.24 -25.03
CA PRO A 463 10.36 -7.08 -25.81
C PRO A 463 10.38 -8.52 -25.32
N GLY A 464 10.79 -9.45 -26.19
CA GLY A 464 10.95 -10.88 -25.87
C GLY A 464 9.95 -11.75 -26.62
N LYS A 465 10.41 -12.91 -27.10
CA LYS A 465 9.61 -13.83 -27.94
C LYS A 465 9.09 -15.06 -27.20
N THR A 466 9.62 -15.35 -26.01
CA THR A 466 9.39 -16.59 -25.24
C THR A 466 9.23 -16.29 -23.75
N THR A 467 8.33 -15.37 -23.41
CA THR A 467 8.10 -14.87 -22.06
C THR A 467 6.73 -15.32 -21.54
N LEU A 468 6.47 -15.14 -20.24
CA LEU A 468 5.12 -15.37 -19.67
C LEU A 468 4.04 -14.45 -20.29
N LEU A 469 4.43 -13.35 -20.92
CA LEU A 469 3.49 -12.44 -21.60
C LEU A 469 3.18 -12.90 -23.04
N THR A 470 4.02 -13.77 -23.62
CA THR A 470 3.91 -14.18 -25.01
C THR A 470 2.52 -14.74 -25.37
N PRO A 471 1.85 -15.57 -24.55
CA PRO A 471 0.48 -15.99 -24.87
C PRO A 471 -0.51 -14.83 -25.01
N LEU A 472 -0.47 -13.84 -24.09
CA LEU A 472 -1.33 -12.66 -24.16
C LEU A 472 -0.97 -11.74 -25.32
N GLN A 473 0.32 -11.62 -25.66
CA GLN A 473 0.80 -10.89 -26.84
C GLN A 473 0.35 -11.56 -28.14
N LYS A 474 0.42 -12.89 -28.24
CA LYS A 474 -0.06 -13.63 -29.42
C LYS A 474 -1.57 -13.51 -29.59
N ILE A 475 -2.34 -13.64 -28.51
CA ILE A 475 -3.78 -13.34 -28.55
C ILE A 475 -3.99 -11.89 -29.02
N ALA A 476 -3.27 -10.92 -28.46
CA ALA A 476 -3.46 -9.51 -28.83
C ALA A 476 -3.05 -9.14 -30.27
N LEU A 477 -1.92 -9.65 -30.76
CA LEU A 477 -1.20 -9.12 -31.91
C LEU A 477 -1.07 -10.14 -33.07
N ASP A 478 -1.13 -11.44 -32.78
CA ASP A 478 -1.01 -12.54 -33.75
C ASP A 478 -2.05 -13.66 -33.49
N PRO A 479 -3.35 -13.35 -33.55
CA PRO A 479 -4.41 -14.31 -33.20
C PRO A 479 -4.48 -15.52 -34.13
N ILE A 480 -3.90 -15.42 -35.33
CA ILE A 480 -3.86 -16.52 -36.32
C ILE A 480 -3.00 -17.67 -35.78
N SER A 481 -1.91 -17.40 -35.07
CA SER A 481 -1.09 -18.45 -34.46
C SER A 481 -1.77 -19.14 -33.27
N MET A 482 -2.88 -18.58 -32.77
CA MET A 482 -3.59 -19.06 -31.58
C MET A 482 -4.85 -19.90 -31.90
N VAL A 483 -5.16 -20.18 -33.17
CA VAL A 483 -6.39 -20.89 -33.62
C VAL A 483 -6.62 -22.22 -32.91
N ASN A 484 -5.56 -23.00 -32.67
CA ASN A 484 -5.66 -24.32 -32.05
C ASN A 484 -5.14 -24.34 -30.60
N SER A 485 -5.07 -23.18 -29.94
CA SER A 485 -4.56 -23.07 -28.58
C SER A 485 -5.67 -23.14 -27.54
N PHE A 486 -5.34 -23.58 -26.32
CA PHE A 486 -6.26 -23.58 -25.18
C PHE A 486 -6.19 -22.23 -24.49
N PHE A 487 -7.23 -21.40 -24.65
CA PHE A 487 -7.21 -20.07 -24.05
C PHE A 487 -7.23 -20.14 -22.52
N PRO A 488 -6.58 -19.19 -21.84
CA PRO A 488 -6.60 -19.13 -20.39
C PRO A 488 -8.02 -18.97 -19.86
N THR A 489 -8.27 -19.47 -18.64
CA THR A 489 -9.53 -19.32 -17.90
C THR A 489 -10.78 -19.87 -18.60
N MET A 490 -10.58 -20.71 -19.62
CA MET A 490 -11.65 -21.48 -20.26
C MET A 490 -11.96 -22.76 -19.47
N PRO A 491 -13.22 -23.23 -19.45
CA PRO A 491 -13.61 -24.47 -18.78
C PRO A 491 -12.72 -25.67 -19.16
N GLN A 492 -12.48 -26.56 -18.20
CA GLN A 492 -11.79 -27.83 -18.40
C GLN A 492 -12.43 -28.88 -17.51
N ASP A 493 -12.79 -30.02 -18.11
CA ASP A 493 -13.26 -31.19 -17.36
C ASP A 493 -12.09 -32.16 -17.15
N GLU A 494 -11.86 -32.59 -15.91
CA GLU A 494 -10.93 -33.68 -15.59
C GLU A 494 -11.64 -35.02 -15.72
N ILE A 495 -11.93 -35.39 -16.96
CA ILE A 495 -12.71 -36.59 -17.30
C ILE A 495 -12.06 -37.86 -16.76
N GLN A 496 -10.75 -37.90 -16.54
CA GLN A 496 -10.06 -39.09 -16.03
C GLN A 496 -10.35 -39.36 -14.55
N GLU A 497 -10.26 -38.35 -13.67
CA GLU A 497 -10.64 -38.47 -12.25
C GLU A 497 -12.14 -38.74 -12.09
N ILE A 498 -12.97 -38.04 -12.87
CA ILE A 498 -14.42 -38.28 -12.88
C ILE A 498 -14.72 -39.70 -13.36
N LYS A 499 -14.01 -40.19 -14.38
CA LYS A 499 -14.14 -41.58 -14.84
C LYS A 499 -13.74 -42.58 -13.77
N GLU A 500 -12.63 -42.35 -13.06
CA GLU A 500 -12.16 -43.22 -11.98
C GLU A 500 -13.12 -43.24 -10.78
N ALA A 501 -13.64 -42.08 -10.38
CA ALA A 501 -14.66 -41.96 -9.34
C ALA A 501 -16.01 -42.58 -9.74
N LEU A 502 -16.45 -42.41 -10.99
CA LEU A 502 -17.68 -43.02 -11.51
C LEU A 502 -17.53 -44.53 -11.76
N LEU A 503 -16.34 -45.00 -12.15
CA LEU A 503 -16.00 -46.43 -12.24
C LEU A 503 -16.03 -47.07 -10.84
N ALA A 504 -15.52 -46.38 -9.82
CA ALA A 504 -15.65 -46.79 -8.43
C ALA A 504 -17.11 -46.82 -7.95
N ALA A 505 -17.96 -45.90 -8.43
CA ALA A 505 -19.38 -45.82 -8.12
C ALA A 505 -20.30 -46.73 -8.97
N ARG A 506 -19.75 -47.43 -9.99
CA ARG A 506 -20.49 -48.31 -10.94
C ARG A 506 -21.65 -47.63 -11.69
N ASP A 507 -21.66 -46.31 -11.84
CA ASP A 507 -22.76 -45.60 -12.48
C ASP A 507 -22.50 -45.35 -13.98
N LYS A 508 -22.93 -46.29 -14.82
CA LYS A 508 -22.73 -46.26 -16.28
C LYS A 508 -23.61 -45.24 -17.01
N LEU A 509 -24.66 -44.72 -16.37
CA LEU A 509 -25.61 -43.81 -17.02
C LEU A 509 -25.07 -42.37 -17.06
N LEU A 510 -24.39 -41.93 -15.99
CA LEU A 510 -23.76 -40.61 -15.86
C LEU A 510 -22.57 -40.42 -16.84
N MET A 511 -21.85 -41.50 -17.15
CA MET A 511 -20.78 -41.54 -18.15
C MET A 511 -21.21 -41.13 -19.57
N LYS A 512 -22.49 -41.29 -19.92
CA LYS A 512 -23.03 -40.92 -21.24
C LYS A 512 -23.48 -39.45 -21.33
N ILE A 513 -23.65 -38.77 -20.20
CA ILE A 513 -24.20 -37.41 -20.11
C ILE A 513 -23.08 -36.35 -19.98
N LEU A 514 -21.90 -36.74 -19.48
CA LEU A 514 -20.72 -35.89 -19.35
C LEU A 514 -19.93 -35.84 -20.67
N GLY A 515 -20.27 -34.90 -21.56
CA GLY A 515 -19.40 -34.55 -22.69
C GLY A 515 -18.21 -33.70 -22.24
N ASP A 516 -17.01 -33.94 -22.78
CA ASP A 516 -15.81 -33.11 -22.55
C ASP A 516 -16.10 -31.67 -23.00
N ARG A 517 -16.18 -30.73 -22.05
CA ARG A 517 -16.32 -29.31 -22.36
C ARG A 517 -14.99 -28.64 -22.69
N THR A 518 -13.88 -29.39 -22.67
CA THR A 518 -12.57 -28.82 -22.97
C THR A 518 -12.35 -28.70 -24.47
N GLU A 519 -12.26 -27.46 -24.95
CA GLU A 519 -12.01 -27.17 -26.35
C GLU A 519 -10.95 -26.07 -26.50
N THR A 520 -10.37 -26.00 -27.70
CA THR A 520 -9.47 -24.90 -28.10
C THR A 520 -10.27 -23.63 -28.43
N GLY A 521 -9.62 -22.48 -28.20
CA GLY A 521 -10.21 -21.14 -28.33
C GLY A 521 -11.03 -20.70 -27.12
N HIS A 522 -11.69 -19.56 -27.28
CA HIS A 522 -12.73 -19.01 -26.41
C HIS A 522 -14.05 -19.76 -26.56
N ILE A 523 -14.56 -20.31 -25.46
CA ILE A 523 -15.76 -21.18 -25.45
C ILE A 523 -16.83 -20.75 -24.44
N LEU A 524 -16.71 -19.56 -23.86
CA LEU A 524 -17.74 -19.06 -22.93
C LEU A 524 -19.00 -18.69 -23.72
N GLY A 525 -20.17 -18.84 -23.09
CA GLY A 525 -21.44 -18.40 -23.67
C GLY A 525 -21.64 -16.87 -23.58
N ARG A 526 -22.90 -16.42 -23.74
CA ARG A 526 -23.26 -15.02 -23.50
C ARG A 526 -22.90 -14.60 -22.08
N ALA A 527 -22.37 -13.38 -21.93
CA ALA A 527 -22.04 -12.79 -20.64
C ALA A 527 -23.22 -12.78 -19.64
N THR A 528 -24.47 -12.80 -20.13
CA THR A 528 -25.69 -12.79 -19.30
C THR A 528 -26.09 -14.15 -18.71
N HIS A 529 -25.51 -15.27 -19.17
CA HIS A 529 -25.94 -16.62 -18.79
C HIS A 529 -24.96 -17.38 -17.87
N LEU A 530 -23.77 -16.81 -17.60
CA LEU A 530 -22.83 -17.34 -16.62
C LEU A 530 -22.96 -16.53 -15.34
N GLY A 531 -23.43 -17.17 -14.27
CA GLY A 531 -23.34 -16.60 -12.93
C GLY A 531 -21.90 -16.19 -12.64
N LEU A 532 -21.76 -15.16 -11.79
CA LEU A 532 -20.51 -14.75 -11.12
C LEU A 532 -19.53 -15.92 -10.97
N ILE A 533 -18.22 -15.68 -11.13
CA ILE A 533 -17.16 -16.68 -10.94
C ILE A 533 -17.39 -17.41 -9.61
N THR A 534 -18.02 -18.59 -9.68
CA THR A 534 -18.72 -19.23 -8.53
C THR A 534 -17.83 -20.27 -7.88
N ALA A 535 -16.85 -20.81 -8.61
CA ALA A 535 -15.87 -21.76 -8.14
C ALA A 535 -14.45 -21.37 -8.61
N PRO A 536 -13.42 -21.56 -7.77
CA PRO A 536 -12.04 -21.52 -8.24
C PRO A 536 -11.83 -22.66 -9.25
N GLU A 537 -11.35 -22.34 -10.44
CA GLU A 537 -10.96 -23.34 -11.45
C GLU A 537 -9.44 -23.42 -11.52
N ARG A 538 -8.93 -24.66 -11.50
CA ARG A 538 -7.49 -24.97 -11.47
C ARG A 538 -6.84 -24.38 -10.19
N GLN A 539 -5.57 -24.61 -9.90
CA GLN A 539 -4.92 -24.26 -8.61
C GLN A 539 -4.80 -22.73 -8.33
N LEU A 540 -5.66 -21.91 -8.95
CA LEU A 540 -5.73 -20.47 -8.83
C LEU A 540 -6.76 -20.07 -7.77
N ASN A 541 -6.46 -19.00 -7.04
CA ASN A 541 -7.48 -18.33 -6.25
C ASN A 541 -8.47 -17.58 -7.16
N ARG A 542 -9.68 -17.30 -6.64
CA ARG A 542 -10.77 -16.68 -7.40
C ARG A 542 -10.39 -15.31 -8.01
N ALA A 543 -9.60 -14.51 -7.29
CA ALA A 543 -9.19 -13.20 -7.76
C ALA A 543 -8.18 -13.29 -8.91
N SER A 544 -7.17 -14.16 -8.79
CA SER A 544 -6.19 -14.41 -9.85
C SER A 544 -6.85 -14.95 -11.12
N PHE A 545 -7.81 -15.85 -10.98
CA PHE A 545 -8.60 -16.37 -12.10
C PHE A 545 -9.40 -15.26 -12.80
N ALA A 546 -10.09 -14.41 -12.03
CA ALA A 546 -10.88 -13.31 -12.56
C ALA A 546 -10.01 -12.27 -13.30
N ILE A 547 -8.84 -11.93 -12.74
CA ILE A 547 -7.88 -11.01 -13.37
C ILE A 547 -7.32 -11.62 -14.65
N LEU A 548 -6.90 -12.89 -14.66
CA LEU A 548 -6.42 -13.56 -15.87
C LEU A 548 -7.48 -13.60 -16.98
N ARG A 549 -8.75 -13.83 -16.61
CA ARG A 549 -9.87 -13.82 -17.55
C ARG A 549 -10.06 -12.45 -18.17
N LEU A 550 -10.05 -11.39 -17.35
CA LEU A 550 -10.08 -10.01 -17.81
C LEU A 550 -8.95 -9.73 -18.80
N LEU A 551 -7.70 -10.06 -18.46
CA LEU A 551 -6.55 -9.82 -19.35
C LEU A 551 -6.67 -10.59 -20.66
N THR A 552 -7.22 -11.81 -20.63
CA THR A 552 -7.48 -12.62 -21.84
C THR A 552 -8.51 -11.95 -22.75
N HIS A 553 -9.62 -11.45 -22.20
CA HIS A 553 -10.62 -10.73 -22.98
C HIS A 553 -10.12 -9.38 -23.50
N ILE A 554 -9.31 -8.66 -22.70
CA ILE A 554 -8.63 -7.44 -23.15
C ILE A 554 -7.71 -7.76 -24.34
N SER A 555 -6.90 -8.82 -24.26
CA SER A 555 -6.07 -9.27 -25.40
C SER A 555 -6.91 -9.55 -26.64
N MET A 556 -8.04 -10.24 -26.50
CA MET A 556 -8.94 -10.51 -27.63
C MET A 556 -9.55 -9.24 -28.26
N TYR A 557 -9.54 -8.10 -27.55
CA TYR A 557 -10.10 -6.84 -28.02
C TYR A 557 -9.14 -5.97 -28.86
N ILE A 558 -7.82 -6.11 -28.68
CA ILE A 558 -6.81 -5.15 -29.17
C ILE A 558 -6.79 -4.95 -30.69
N GLU A 559 -6.55 -6.04 -31.43
CA GLU A 559 -6.47 -6.02 -32.89
C GLU A 559 -7.12 -7.30 -33.42
N GLN A 560 -7.73 -7.20 -34.61
CA GLN A 560 -8.23 -8.35 -35.37
C GLN A 560 -9.40 -9.12 -34.73
N ILE A 561 -10.32 -8.43 -34.05
CA ILE A 561 -11.55 -9.01 -33.46
C ILE A 561 -12.32 -9.92 -34.43
N GLN A 562 -12.34 -9.59 -35.73
CA GLN A 562 -13.02 -10.38 -36.75
C GLN A 562 -12.40 -11.78 -36.97
N ILE A 563 -11.10 -11.92 -36.69
CA ILE A 563 -10.40 -13.21 -36.81
C ILE A 563 -10.91 -14.17 -35.74
N TYR A 564 -11.22 -13.69 -34.54
CA TYR A 564 -11.83 -14.52 -33.49
C TYR A 564 -13.20 -15.08 -33.81
N SER A 565 -13.78 -14.78 -34.98
CA SER A 565 -14.98 -15.47 -35.44
C SER A 565 -14.81 -16.99 -35.43
N TRP A 566 -13.64 -17.56 -35.77
CA TRP A 566 -13.43 -19.02 -35.67
C TRP A 566 -13.58 -19.54 -34.23
N SER A 567 -13.17 -18.73 -33.26
CA SER A 567 -13.21 -19.07 -31.84
C SER A 567 -14.61 -18.88 -31.27
N VAL A 568 -15.23 -17.73 -31.55
CA VAL A 568 -16.49 -17.29 -30.95
C VAL A 568 -17.71 -17.87 -31.69
N ASN A 569 -17.63 -18.26 -32.96
CA ASN A 569 -18.78 -18.80 -33.72
C ASN A 569 -19.34 -20.11 -33.14
N LYS A 570 -18.60 -20.80 -32.26
CA LYS A 570 -19.08 -21.99 -31.54
C LYS A 570 -20.24 -21.69 -30.57
N THR A 571 -20.53 -20.41 -30.31
CA THR A 571 -21.52 -19.94 -29.31
C THR A 571 -22.79 -19.34 -29.93
N GLN A 572 -23.05 -19.60 -31.22
CA GLN A 572 -24.23 -19.10 -31.97
C GLN A 572 -24.30 -17.56 -32.14
N TYR A 573 -23.17 -16.84 -32.06
CA TYR A 573 -23.12 -15.38 -32.22
C TYR A 573 -22.91 -14.94 -33.69
N ARG A 574 -23.59 -13.87 -34.13
CA ARG A 574 -23.43 -13.33 -35.50
C ARG A 574 -22.08 -12.61 -35.65
N ARG A 575 -21.35 -12.88 -36.74
CA ARG A 575 -20.00 -12.37 -37.06
C ARG A 575 -19.79 -10.85 -36.88
N GLY A 576 -20.83 -10.02 -36.98
CA GLY A 576 -20.74 -8.56 -36.81
C GLY A 576 -20.70 -8.03 -35.36
N TRP A 577 -20.86 -8.87 -34.34
CA TRP A 577 -21.08 -8.42 -32.96
C TRP A 577 -19.96 -8.83 -31.96
N ILE A 578 -18.86 -9.37 -32.45
CA ILE A 578 -17.78 -9.91 -31.60
C ILE A 578 -17.17 -8.81 -30.70
N GLY A 579 -16.99 -7.59 -31.21
CA GLY A 579 -16.47 -6.49 -30.39
C GLY A 579 -17.36 -6.13 -29.20
N ARG A 580 -18.68 -6.11 -29.42
CA ARG A 580 -19.67 -5.91 -28.34
C ARG A 580 -19.64 -7.08 -27.35
N TYR A 581 -19.58 -8.30 -27.86
CA TYR A 581 -19.51 -9.51 -27.04
C TYR A 581 -18.32 -9.51 -26.09
N ILE A 582 -17.12 -9.16 -26.57
CA ILE A 582 -15.92 -9.10 -25.73
C ILE A 582 -16.01 -7.95 -24.70
N LEU A 583 -16.55 -6.78 -25.08
CA LEU A 583 -16.77 -5.68 -24.13
C LEU A 583 -17.75 -6.04 -23.01
N GLU A 584 -18.81 -6.79 -23.32
CA GLU A 584 -19.77 -7.28 -22.31
C GLU A 584 -19.09 -8.24 -21.32
N HIS A 585 -18.18 -9.10 -21.81
CA HIS A 585 -17.35 -9.95 -20.94
C HIS A 585 -16.35 -9.16 -20.10
N ILE A 586 -15.72 -8.11 -20.65
CA ILE A 586 -14.82 -7.23 -19.89
C ILE A 586 -15.54 -6.54 -18.73
N ASP A 587 -16.76 -6.00 -18.94
CA ASP A 587 -17.53 -5.38 -17.86
C ASP A 587 -18.00 -6.40 -16.81
N LEU A 588 -18.35 -7.62 -17.24
CA LEU A 588 -18.68 -8.71 -16.33
C LEU A 588 -17.48 -9.14 -15.48
N ASP A 589 -16.29 -9.24 -16.06
CA ASP A 589 -15.06 -9.57 -15.34
C ASP A 589 -14.69 -8.49 -14.35
N MET A 590 -14.76 -7.21 -14.74
CA MET A 590 -14.54 -6.07 -13.84
C MET A 590 -15.50 -6.11 -12.65
N THR A 591 -16.78 -6.39 -12.90
CA THR A 591 -17.80 -6.52 -11.84
C THR A 591 -17.55 -7.77 -10.97
N SER A 592 -17.06 -8.86 -11.54
CA SER A 592 -16.71 -10.06 -10.79
C SER A 592 -15.50 -9.82 -9.88
N ILE A 593 -14.45 -9.16 -10.36
CA ILE A 593 -13.28 -8.77 -9.57
C ILE A 593 -13.70 -7.83 -8.43
N GLN A 594 -14.58 -6.86 -8.72
CA GLN A 594 -15.15 -5.95 -7.73
C GLN A 594 -15.79 -6.71 -6.57
N ASN A 595 -16.65 -7.69 -6.88
CA ASN A 595 -17.35 -8.50 -5.88
C ASN A 595 -16.40 -9.42 -5.10
N ILE A 596 -15.40 -9.99 -5.76
CA ILE A 596 -14.41 -10.89 -5.13
C ILE A 596 -13.51 -10.11 -4.15
N LEU A 597 -13.04 -8.92 -4.53
CA LEU A 597 -12.10 -8.13 -3.74
C LEU A 597 -12.78 -7.16 -2.76
N GLY A 598 -14.09 -6.96 -2.87
CA GLY A 598 -14.84 -6.02 -2.02
C GLY A 598 -14.41 -4.56 -2.18
N LYS A 599 -13.95 -4.18 -3.39
CA LYS A 599 -13.51 -2.82 -3.74
C LYS A 599 -14.51 -2.17 -4.70
N ASN A 600 -14.39 -0.87 -4.98
CA ASN A 600 -15.21 -0.19 -5.99
C ASN A 600 -14.59 -0.34 -7.40
N LYS A 601 -15.34 0.00 -8.46
CA LYS A 601 -14.85 -0.13 -9.85
C LYS A 601 -13.58 0.69 -10.13
N ASP A 602 -13.44 1.87 -9.52
CA ASP A 602 -12.25 2.73 -9.71
C ASP A 602 -11.00 2.13 -9.07
N ASP A 603 -11.13 1.54 -7.89
CA ASP A 603 -10.05 0.80 -7.22
C ASP A 603 -9.65 -0.42 -8.05
N ILE A 604 -10.60 -1.15 -8.65
CA ILE A 604 -10.27 -2.26 -9.56
C ILE A 604 -9.52 -1.74 -10.77
N LEU A 605 -9.98 -0.66 -11.41
CA LEU A 605 -9.27 -0.04 -12.53
C LEU A 605 -7.83 0.33 -12.15
N LEU A 606 -7.64 1.02 -11.02
CA LEU A 606 -6.32 1.37 -10.51
C LEU A 606 -5.45 0.14 -10.26
N LEU A 607 -6.02 -0.92 -9.68
CA LEU A 607 -5.32 -2.16 -9.41
C LEU A 607 -4.83 -2.83 -10.69
N ILE A 608 -5.66 -2.88 -11.74
CA ILE A 608 -5.24 -3.44 -13.03
C ILE A 608 -4.22 -2.53 -13.72
N HIS A 609 -4.37 -1.20 -13.69
CA HIS A 609 -3.34 -0.28 -14.19
C HIS A 609 -2.01 -0.46 -13.44
N HIS A 610 -2.04 -0.67 -12.13
CA HIS A 610 -0.85 -0.95 -11.34
C HIS A 610 -0.24 -2.32 -11.68
N LEU A 611 -1.05 -3.34 -11.91
CA LEU A 611 -0.58 -4.64 -12.40
C LEU A 611 0.19 -4.49 -13.72
N LEU A 612 -0.32 -3.69 -14.66
CA LEU A 612 0.37 -3.42 -15.93
C LEU A 612 1.68 -2.64 -15.73
N ALA A 613 1.70 -1.66 -14.82
CA ALA A 613 2.92 -0.95 -14.46
C ALA A 613 3.96 -1.89 -13.81
N LYS A 614 3.51 -2.79 -12.94
CA LYS A 614 4.37 -3.80 -12.32
C LYS A 614 4.92 -4.80 -13.33
N ILE A 615 4.10 -5.26 -14.27
CA ILE A 615 4.57 -6.08 -15.40
C ILE A 615 5.68 -5.34 -16.15
N MET A 616 5.49 -4.04 -16.43
CA MET A 616 6.51 -3.23 -17.09
C MET A 616 7.80 -3.11 -16.27
N GLU A 617 7.70 -2.91 -14.95
CA GLU A 617 8.85 -2.78 -14.03
C GLU A 617 9.62 -4.10 -13.85
N GLU A 618 8.92 -5.22 -13.67
CA GLU A 618 9.53 -6.54 -13.46
C GLU A 618 10.14 -7.12 -14.74
N HIS A 619 9.66 -6.69 -15.90
CA HIS A 619 10.17 -7.14 -17.20
C HIS A 619 11.46 -6.41 -17.58
N THR A 620 12.57 -6.74 -16.92
CA THR A 620 13.90 -6.15 -17.17
C THR A 620 14.74 -6.96 -18.16
N MET A 621 15.84 -6.40 -18.68
CA MET A 621 16.78 -7.09 -19.58
C MET A 621 17.31 -8.42 -19.02
N ALA A 622 17.40 -8.57 -17.69
CA ALA A 622 17.78 -9.83 -17.04
C ALA A 622 16.73 -10.94 -17.21
N VAL A 623 15.46 -10.58 -17.39
CA VAL A 623 14.33 -11.52 -17.61
C VAL A 623 14.22 -11.94 -19.08
N ILE A 624 14.84 -11.23 -20.02
CA ILE A 624 14.87 -11.60 -21.46
C ILE A 624 15.61 -12.92 -21.69
N GLY A 625 16.46 -13.35 -20.73
CA GLY A 625 17.10 -14.67 -20.73
C GLY A 625 16.27 -15.81 -20.14
N GLU A 626 15.11 -15.54 -19.52
CA GLU A 626 14.18 -16.60 -19.07
C GLU A 626 13.36 -17.10 -20.27
N GLU A 627 13.86 -18.14 -20.94
CA GLU A 627 13.11 -18.78 -22.02
C GLU A 627 12.08 -19.75 -21.45
N TYR A 628 10.82 -19.46 -21.72
CA TYR A 628 9.72 -20.36 -21.42
C TYR A 628 9.46 -21.32 -22.59
N PRO A 629 9.07 -22.58 -22.31
CA PRO A 629 8.79 -23.57 -23.34
C PRO A 629 7.79 -23.10 -24.41
N ALA A 630 8.04 -23.45 -25.67
CA ALA A 630 7.22 -23.01 -26.81
C ALA A 630 5.77 -23.51 -26.72
N ASP A 631 5.53 -24.69 -26.13
CA ASP A 631 4.20 -25.24 -25.87
C ASP A 631 3.42 -24.44 -24.82
N MET A 632 4.12 -23.83 -23.88
CA MET A 632 3.56 -22.90 -22.89
C MET A 632 3.29 -21.52 -23.52
N CYS A 633 4.23 -21.01 -24.32
CA CYS A 633 4.07 -19.75 -25.05
C CYS A 633 2.97 -19.80 -26.14
N GLY A 634 2.63 -21.00 -26.63
CA GLY A 634 1.55 -21.24 -27.59
C GLY A 634 0.27 -21.82 -26.99
N LEU A 635 0.25 -22.09 -25.67
CA LEU A 635 -0.86 -22.75 -24.96
C LEU A 635 -1.37 -24.00 -25.71
N VAL A 636 -0.44 -24.84 -26.18
CA VAL A 636 -0.71 -25.93 -27.13
C VAL A 636 -1.53 -27.06 -26.50
N ASN A 637 -1.44 -27.26 -25.18
CA ASN A 637 -2.14 -28.32 -24.49
C ASN A 637 -2.64 -27.89 -23.09
N LYS A 638 -3.56 -28.68 -22.51
CA LYS A 638 -4.19 -28.41 -21.20
C LYS A 638 -3.15 -28.22 -20.08
N LYS A 639 -2.07 -29.02 -20.09
CA LYS A 639 -1.00 -28.99 -19.09
C LYS A 639 -0.15 -27.74 -19.21
N SER A 640 0.26 -27.37 -20.44
CA SER A 640 1.05 -26.17 -20.69
C SER A 640 0.26 -24.91 -20.35
N ARG A 641 -1.04 -24.86 -20.67
CA ARG A 641 -1.93 -23.79 -20.21
C ARG A 641 -2.01 -23.69 -18.70
N SER A 642 -2.29 -24.80 -18.00
CA SER A 642 -2.46 -24.77 -16.54
C SER A 642 -1.18 -24.32 -15.83
N LYS A 643 -0.02 -24.79 -16.30
CA LYS A 643 1.28 -24.35 -15.82
C LYS A 643 1.53 -22.87 -16.10
N TRP A 644 1.17 -22.39 -17.30
CA TRP A 644 1.27 -20.97 -17.64
C TRP A 644 0.44 -20.09 -16.71
N GLU A 645 -0.82 -20.47 -16.47
CA GLU A 645 -1.72 -19.71 -15.60
C GLU A 645 -1.18 -19.60 -14.17
N GLU A 646 -0.63 -20.69 -13.64
CA GLU A 646 -0.01 -20.75 -12.32
C GLU A 646 1.22 -19.83 -12.23
N GLU A 647 2.17 -19.96 -13.15
CA GLU A 647 3.40 -19.17 -13.16
C GLU A 647 3.10 -17.67 -13.37
N PHE A 648 2.17 -17.35 -14.27
CA PHE A 648 1.74 -15.96 -14.49
C PHE A 648 1.10 -15.37 -13.24
N ALA A 649 0.18 -16.10 -12.60
CA ALA A 649 -0.49 -15.64 -11.40
C ALA A 649 0.47 -15.49 -10.22
N LYS A 650 1.44 -16.39 -10.10
CA LYS A 650 2.48 -16.34 -9.06
C LYS A 650 3.41 -15.15 -9.24
N LYS A 651 3.90 -14.91 -10.47
CA LYS A 651 4.86 -13.84 -10.77
C LYS A 651 4.21 -12.46 -10.66
N TYR A 652 3.13 -12.23 -11.40
CA TYR A 652 2.60 -10.86 -11.57
C TYR A 652 1.40 -10.53 -10.67
N ILE A 653 0.44 -11.46 -10.53
CA ILE A 653 -0.85 -11.15 -9.89
C ILE A 653 -0.78 -11.23 -8.37
N SER A 654 -0.20 -12.32 -7.84
CA SER A 654 -0.17 -12.61 -6.40
C SER A 654 0.48 -11.50 -5.58
N PRO A 655 1.64 -10.91 -5.97
CA PRO A 655 2.25 -9.88 -5.16
C PRO A 655 1.57 -8.51 -5.29
N VAL A 656 0.69 -8.30 -6.28
CA VAL A 656 -0.22 -7.13 -6.32
C VAL A 656 -1.39 -7.34 -5.36
N LEU A 657 -1.97 -8.55 -5.35
CA LEU A 657 -3.09 -8.87 -4.46
C LEU A 657 -2.69 -8.90 -2.98
N GLN A 658 -1.50 -9.40 -2.65
CA GLN A 658 -0.99 -9.45 -1.27
C GLN A 658 -0.81 -8.06 -0.65
N ASN A 659 -0.42 -7.06 -1.45
CA ASN A 659 -0.19 -5.69 -1.00
C ASN A 659 -1.27 -4.71 -1.48
N MET A 660 -2.45 -5.21 -1.86
CA MET A 660 -3.49 -4.45 -2.54
C MET A 660 -3.89 -3.16 -1.81
N ASP A 661 -4.05 -3.20 -0.47
CA ASP A 661 -4.47 -2.02 0.29
C ASP A 661 -3.38 -0.93 0.31
N GLN A 662 -2.11 -1.31 0.39
CA GLN A 662 -0.98 -0.38 0.31
C GLN A 662 -0.85 0.21 -1.09
N VAL A 663 -0.99 -0.64 -2.12
CA VAL A 663 -0.97 -0.23 -3.54
C VAL A 663 -2.09 0.79 -3.81
N LEU A 664 -3.32 0.47 -3.43
CA LEU A 664 -4.47 1.37 -3.62
C LEU A 664 -4.28 2.68 -2.85
N LYS A 665 -3.74 2.64 -1.62
CA LYS A 665 -3.43 3.84 -0.85
C LYS A 665 -2.40 4.71 -1.58
N GLN A 666 -1.28 4.14 -2.03
CA GLN A 666 -0.25 4.87 -2.78
C GLN A 666 -0.76 5.43 -4.11
N CYS A 667 -1.58 4.68 -4.84
CA CYS A 667 -2.19 5.13 -6.09
C CYS A 667 -3.16 6.29 -5.84
N ASN A 668 -3.96 6.23 -4.79
CA ASN A 668 -4.91 7.29 -4.43
C ASN A 668 -4.21 8.53 -3.85
N GLU A 669 -3.04 8.40 -3.19
CA GLU A 669 -2.21 9.53 -2.76
C GLU A 669 -1.52 10.28 -3.92
N LYS A 670 -1.40 9.64 -5.08
CA LYS A 670 -0.82 10.20 -6.31
C LYS A 670 -1.85 10.78 -7.29
N LYS A 671 -3.15 10.59 -7.03
CA LYS A 671 -4.24 11.30 -7.71
C LYS A 671 -4.29 12.74 -7.21
#